data_AF-A0A6I5E557-F1
#
_entry.id   AF-A0A6I5E557-F1
#
_cell.length_a   1.000
_cell.length_b   1.000
_cell.length_c   1.000
_cell.angle_alpha   90.00
_cell.angle_beta   90.00
_cell.angle_gamma   90.00
#
_symmetry.space_group_name_H-M   'P 1'
#
loop_
_entity.id
_entity.type
_entity.pdbx_description
1 polymer ?
#
loop_
_entity_poly.entity_id
_entity_poly.type
_entity_poly.pdbx_seq_one_letter_code
_entity_poly.pdbx_strand_id
1 'polypeptide(L)'
;MTEAFPLHPAFAVTARTGLTAAASRSWAAGLHRGPRLLVPVDVQALVVHEGHAEARADIGLRLFDGLSRDPSAPGPRTSAPFTPAAPLGPGVHLHWALPDALTHAVADSPGAEPVWQPLPDRWVVVRLGHYTGQPRAVQAWVLEAEKGGSGALDGWQPGGARAYRTPQLRPEQLTAVCGGDPAWAAAYDNVAERFAHYDDWSTVPALHRRALAYVVVGWYSRPELDPVAAADTPAAFRALLDRLGWQVDTARLTRAQAEAERSTTQAEALGRRSADLPPPASPALAGLLGAQQPAADPHAWWPRQTVFHGVVYGVHADSASAVDPRPEPGAPRVAIGATSAEALAALVAGELNRPDTEILYQAFAHGLATTLGEPDGLPRIEEEIHARGFVARPGAARAERVATGDPFTGLRPTTPPTPALDRVRADTASGIPDFVVGRAVLADLHLIENQPERVAPPADPRRTETVQRPLPRRFHPQDPVLVMRGLRRSLRHGYDGVRTPGERLACRLTGDTVTRLAGVIDGRDLLARGLDHGSLPAEAEALVVEAAVEDPYADYIEALGRLHRYGLPPEEAARRLRAEGAMMVWSLAFPSRAAPLTHLSLKDGTGSSPVGITLWRQAWVPLWCEWELEWNPHPDAGDWELGELDFDPHSAAGFSQTGATVLRGRSSLVSAPSRALGDEISRFLAEEDRLDLRGEGRIDDALASRLRRLSADQGVPDLVSAGFDGLRERMLGFTDDVALTPGVPPAPTEPPDLLRAGFARLRQLRVVDAFGRTVDLLDPATPPAYVGSGLRGPARDVFALPPRVNQPATLSFRLVDASDELREAGIDQQEGAASPLAGWLLADHADGAVEFFAPGGRALGQLAHDALSGAVVWEGPPGHRAPVGAPPSAAFGGQPRLRHLLGLAEGLIDRDSRERATGVSRSDTPLDALLRIVDTTSTTVGAGGLTGSEHTAQLVGRPIAVVRARLMLDIEPEGEHPALSPAARAGRAAAWAWLAGRRFPVRLGALTRLDDGLLAYFVDDDYGLIHPVHADVARVATPSGRHRGDFAALGQRATTPRPIGTPTVADGSALSLLPGRSLRLTLLMDPAAKVHATSGILPRKSVDLLRDWFAEDLARLVPSVRVGPVLVDPATIRMPLTPAPDGERLWTRRTAPLSWRDDPVVAATQQALLPEVPAWAQEGYLRLAPEAREAPQDGGTG
;
A
#
# COMPACT_ATOMS: atom_id res chain seq x y z
N MET A 1 63.18 -62.20 1.79
CA MET A 1 62.58 -61.60 2.99
C MET A 1 61.59 -60.54 2.51
N THR A 2 60.30 -60.92 2.38
CA THR A 2 59.25 -60.78 3.43
C THR A 2 58.81 -59.31 3.52
N GLU A 3 57.58 -58.87 3.27
CA GLU A 3 56.25 -59.50 3.25
C GLU A 3 55.38 -58.84 2.17
N ALA A 4 54.67 -59.64 1.37
CA ALA A 4 53.52 -59.14 0.63
C ALA A 4 52.41 -58.90 1.65
N PHE A 5 52.24 -57.65 2.08
CA PHE A 5 51.06 -57.24 2.83
C PHE A 5 49.83 -57.62 2.00
N PRO A 6 48.92 -58.49 2.47
CA PRO A 6 47.66 -58.70 1.80
C PRO A 6 46.90 -57.37 1.88
N LEU A 7 46.85 -56.63 0.78
CA LEU A 7 46.04 -55.43 0.67
C LEU A 7 44.60 -55.85 0.99
N HIS A 8 44.12 -55.41 2.15
CA HIS A 8 42.77 -55.69 2.62
C HIS A 8 41.78 -55.33 1.50
N PRO A 9 40.77 -56.16 1.19
CA PRO A 9 39.85 -55.90 0.08
C PRO A 9 39.18 -54.52 0.14
N ALA A 10 39.01 -53.96 1.34
CA ALA A 10 38.57 -52.57 1.51
C ALA A 10 39.54 -51.52 0.92
N PHE A 11 40.86 -51.69 1.05
CA PHE A 11 41.85 -50.77 0.47
C PHE A 11 41.86 -50.85 -1.06
N ALA A 12 41.76 -52.05 -1.62
CA ALA A 12 41.67 -52.26 -3.07
C ALA A 12 40.39 -51.65 -3.67
N VAL A 13 39.28 -51.68 -2.94
CA VAL A 13 38.02 -51.02 -3.33
C VAL A 13 38.19 -49.50 -3.29
N THR A 14 38.64 -48.92 -2.19
CA THR A 14 38.79 -47.46 -2.06
C THR A 14 39.84 -46.88 -3.01
N ALA A 15 40.98 -47.57 -3.23
CA ALA A 15 42.02 -47.12 -4.14
C ALA A 15 41.61 -47.17 -5.63
N ARG A 16 40.64 -48.03 -6.00
CA ARG A 16 40.15 -48.15 -7.39
C ARG A 16 38.96 -47.25 -7.70
N THR A 17 38.13 -46.93 -6.70
CA THR A 17 36.82 -46.30 -6.95
C THR A 17 36.54 -45.08 -6.09
N GLY A 18 37.39 -44.74 -5.12
CA GLY A 18 37.15 -43.65 -4.18
C GLY A 18 36.04 -43.92 -3.15
N LEU A 19 35.33 -45.06 -3.24
CA LEU A 19 34.26 -45.43 -2.30
C LEU A 19 34.82 -46.25 -1.12
N THR A 20 34.39 -45.93 0.09
CA THR A 20 34.75 -46.70 1.29
C THR A 20 33.86 -47.95 1.44
N ALA A 21 34.36 -48.97 2.14
CA ALA A 21 33.59 -50.18 2.41
C ALA A 21 32.31 -49.89 3.23
N ALA A 22 32.34 -48.87 4.09
CA ALA A 22 31.15 -48.41 4.83
C ALA A 22 30.13 -47.78 3.88
N ALA A 23 30.56 -46.88 2.99
CA ALA A 23 29.68 -46.25 2.00
C ALA A 23 29.05 -47.28 1.05
N SER A 24 29.79 -48.33 0.66
CA SER A 24 29.27 -49.41 -0.18
C SER A 24 28.18 -50.27 0.52
N ARG A 25 28.22 -50.37 1.85
CA ARG A 25 27.22 -51.10 2.65
C ARG A 25 25.93 -50.31 2.84
N SER A 26 26.03 -49.00 3.03
CA SER A 26 24.88 -48.09 3.18
C SER A 26 24.44 -47.46 1.86
N TRP A 27 24.72 -48.11 0.72
CA TRP A 27 24.39 -47.59 -0.60
C TRP A 27 22.88 -47.57 -0.85
N ALA A 28 22.31 -46.38 -1.06
CA ALA A 28 20.90 -46.22 -1.42
C ALA A 28 20.72 -46.20 -2.95
N ALA A 29 20.01 -47.19 -3.50
CA ALA A 29 19.75 -47.27 -4.95
C ALA A 29 18.79 -46.18 -5.46
N GLY A 30 17.88 -45.70 -4.60
CA GLY A 30 16.91 -44.64 -4.93
C GLY A 30 17.45 -43.21 -4.78
N LEU A 31 18.70 -43.03 -4.33
CA LEU A 31 19.33 -41.71 -4.36
C LEU A 31 19.83 -41.45 -5.78
N HIS A 32 19.28 -40.42 -6.43
CA HIS A 32 19.76 -39.92 -7.72
C HIS A 32 21.25 -39.52 -7.61
N ARG A 33 22.04 -39.67 -8.68
CA ARG A 33 23.50 -39.39 -8.64
C ARG A 33 23.96 -38.41 -9.72
N GLY A 34 23.03 -37.81 -10.47
CA GLY A 34 23.32 -36.74 -11.42
C GLY A 34 23.72 -35.42 -10.74
N PRO A 35 24.13 -34.42 -11.54
CA PRO A 35 24.58 -33.13 -11.04
C PRO A 35 23.46 -32.39 -10.30
N ARG A 36 23.85 -31.62 -9.28
CA ARG A 36 22.96 -30.90 -8.38
C ARG A 36 23.28 -29.42 -8.33
N LEU A 37 22.25 -28.65 -8.00
CA LEU A 37 22.36 -27.24 -7.64
C LEU A 37 22.58 -27.13 -6.13
N LEU A 38 23.69 -26.51 -5.71
CA LEU A 38 24.02 -26.27 -4.32
C LEU A 38 23.47 -24.90 -3.92
N VAL A 39 22.46 -24.91 -3.05
CA VAL A 39 21.72 -23.73 -2.62
C VAL A 39 22.16 -23.38 -1.19
N PRO A 40 22.72 -22.19 -0.94
CA PRO A 40 23.16 -21.81 0.39
C PRO A 40 21.97 -21.53 1.32
N VAL A 41 22.10 -21.88 2.60
CA VAL A 41 21.14 -21.58 3.68
C VAL A 41 21.86 -20.95 4.87
N ASP A 42 21.21 -19.98 5.50
CA ASP A 42 21.75 -19.33 6.70
C ASP A 42 21.56 -20.24 7.92
N VAL A 43 22.64 -20.59 8.61
CA VAL A 43 22.62 -21.40 9.84
C VAL A 43 23.01 -20.51 11.02
N GLN A 44 22.24 -20.55 12.10
CA GLN A 44 22.52 -19.85 13.35
C GLN A 44 22.70 -20.85 14.49
N ALA A 45 23.50 -20.47 15.49
CA ALA A 45 23.74 -21.28 16.67
C ALA A 45 23.56 -20.45 17.96
N LEU A 46 22.62 -20.86 18.81
CA LEU A 46 22.49 -20.36 20.18
C LEU A 46 23.26 -21.30 21.11
N VAL A 47 24.20 -20.76 21.88
CA VAL A 47 24.97 -21.53 22.86
C VAL A 47 24.42 -21.27 24.25
N VAL A 48 23.97 -22.35 24.90
CA VAL A 48 23.54 -22.33 26.31
C VAL A 48 24.66 -22.91 27.15
N HIS A 49 25.18 -22.12 28.09
CA HIS A 49 26.31 -22.51 28.94
C HIS A 49 25.85 -23.39 30.11
N GLU A 50 26.72 -24.27 30.59
CA GLU A 50 26.47 -25.07 31.80
C GLU A 50 26.19 -24.15 33.02
N GLY A 51 25.11 -24.41 33.75
CA GLY A 51 24.71 -23.63 34.92
C GLY A 51 24.04 -22.28 34.61
N HIS A 52 23.89 -21.91 33.34
CA HIS A 52 23.15 -20.72 32.91
C HIS A 52 21.78 -21.10 32.35
N ALA A 53 20.72 -20.52 32.89
CA ALA A 53 19.35 -20.69 32.40
C ALA A 53 18.78 -19.33 32.01
N GLU A 54 18.56 -19.12 30.72
CA GLU A 54 17.96 -17.90 30.19
C GLU A 54 16.43 -18.01 30.20
N ALA A 55 15.74 -16.94 30.57
CA ALA A 55 14.28 -16.86 30.46
C ALA A 55 13.86 -16.85 28.97
N ARG A 56 12.81 -17.60 28.65
CA ARG A 56 12.29 -17.72 27.27
C ARG A 56 10.79 -17.48 27.22
N ALA A 57 10.32 -16.98 26.10
CA ALA A 57 8.90 -16.96 25.75
C ALA A 57 8.49 -18.27 25.07
N ASP A 58 7.28 -18.74 25.33
CA ASP A 58 6.66 -19.83 24.56
C ASP A 58 6.26 -19.29 23.19
N ILE A 59 6.97 -19.72 22.15
CA ILE A 59 6.71 -19.40 20.75
C ILE A 59 6.25 -20.63 19.96
N GLY A 60 5.99 -21.74 20.66
CA GLY A 60 5.66 -23.03 20.06
C GLY A 60 4.23 -23.09 19.53
N LEU A 61 4.09 -23.38 18.24
CA LEU A 61 2.87 -23.91 17.65
C LEU A 61 2.83 -25.42 17.90
N ARG A 62 1.90 -25.86 18.75
CA ARG A 62 1.73 -27.28 19.05
C ARG A 62 0.99 -27.96 17.89
N LEU A 63 1.75 -28.58 16.98
CA LEU A 63 1.20 -29.50 15.99
C LEU A 63 0.65 -30.74 16.70
N PHE A 64 -0.50 -31.26 16.26
CA PHE A 64 -1.05 -32.53 16.75
C PHE A 64 -0.58 -33.70 15.88
N ASP A 65 -0.56 -34.90 16.46
CA ASP A 65 -0.07 -36.11 15.80
C ASP A 65 -0.99 -36.50 14.64
N GLY A 66 -0.51 -36.25 13.42
CA GLY A 66 -1.33 -36.26 12.22
C GLY A 66 -2.31 -35.09 12.18
N LEU A 67 -2.40 -34.42 11.03
CA LEU A 67 -3.54 -33.57 10.67
C LEU A 67 -4.83 -34.41 10.75
N SER A 68 -5.40 -34.52 11.95
CA SER A 68 -6.52 -35.39 12.27
C SER A 68 -7.66 -35.18 11.28
N ARG A 69 -8.22 -36.27 10.75
CA ARG A 69 -9.47 -36.22 9.98
C ARG A 69 -10.69 -35.98 10.87
N ASP A 70 -10.52 -35.94 12.18
CA ASP A 70 -11.57 -35.57 13.12
C ASP A 70 -11.75 -34.05 13.10
N PRO A 71 -12.84 -33.53 12.50
CA PRO A 71 -13.12 -32.09 12.48
C PRO A 71 -13.39 -31.52 13.88
N SER A 72 -13.58 -32.40 14.88
CA SER A 72 -13.82 -32.02 16.28
C SER A 72 -12.57 -31.93 17.14
N ALA A 73 -11.41 -32.40 16.65
CA ALA A 73 -10.14 -32.21 17.34
C ALA A 73 -9.72 -30.73 17.28
N PRO A 74 -9.31 -30.11 18.41
CA PRO A 74 -8.89 -28.72 18.40
C PRO A 74 -7.70 -28.53 17.44
N GLY A 75 -7.78 -27.54 16.54
CA GLY A 75 -6.70 -27.20 15.61
C GLY A 75 -5.43 -26.69 16.31
N PRO A 76 -4.33 -26.48 15.56
CA PRO A 76 -3.08 -25.94 16.09
C PRO A 76 -3.32 -24.68 16.93
N ARG A 77 -2.65 -24.57 18.09
CA ARG A 77 -2.77 -23.42 18.97
C ARG A 77 -1.39 -22.82 19.24
N THR A 78 -1.31 -21.50 19.13
CA THR A 78 -0.21 -20.71 19.67
C THR A 78 -0.45 -20.46 21.16
N SER A 79 0.63 -20.29 21.92
CA SER A 79 0.57 -19.80 23.28
C SER A 79 0.07 -18.35 23.33
N ALA A 80 -0.54 -17.96 24.45
CA ALA A 80 -0.91 -16.56 24.70
C ALA A 80 0.35 -15.68 24.77
N PRO A 81 0.28 -14.40 24.37
CA PRO A 81 1.38 -13.45 24.53
C PRO A 81 1.87 -13.40 25.99
N PHE A 82 3.17 -13.18 26.19
CA PHE A 82 3.82 -13.15 27.51
C PHE A 82 3.89 -14.48 28.26
N THR A 83 3.49 -15.60 27.65
CA THR A 83 3.65 -16.94 28.25
C THR A 83 5.13 -17.34 28.33
N PRO A 84 5.66 -17.75 29.49
CA PRO A 84 7.03 -18.23 29.62
C PRO A 84 7.19 -19.68 29.12
N ALA A 85 8.34 -19.99 28.54
CA ALA A 85 8.76 -21.35 28.17
C ALA A 85 9.78 -21.93 29.15
N ALA A 86 9.97 -23.25 29.08
CA ALA A 86 11.07 -23.91 29.78
C ALA A 86 12.43 -23.45 29.21
N PRO A 87 13.46 -23.25 30.07
CA PRO A 87 14.82 -22.97 29.61
C PRO A 87 15.34 -24.08 28.70
N LEU A 88 16.18 -23.70 27.74
CA LEU A 88 16.89 -24.66 26.90
C LEU A 88 17.99 -25.38 27.71
N GLY A 89 18.29 -26.62 27.33
CA GLY A 89 19.36 -27.40 27.96
C GLY A 89 20.76 -26.87 27.60
N PRO A 90 21.79 -27.14 28.41
CA PRO A 90 23.15 -26.70 28.12
C PRO A 90 23.72 -27.43 26.88
N GLY A 91 24.01 -26.68 25.82
CA GLY A 91 24.49 -27.22 24.56
C GLY A 91 24.52 -26.18 23.44
N VAL A 92 24.63 -26.66 22.20
CA VAL A 92 24.50 -25.86 20.99
C VAL A 92 23.15 -26.14 20.34
N HIS A 93 22.33 -25.10 20.22
CA HIS A 93 21.04 -25.14 19.55
C HIS A 93 21.17 -24.51 18.15
N LEU A 94 21.13 -25.36 17.12
CA LEU A 94 21.22 -24.95 15.73
C LEU A 94 19.83 -24.71 15.14
N HIS A 95 19.72 -23.70 14.27
CA HIS A 95 18.53 -23.43 13.47
C HIS A 95 18.93 -22.84 12.12
N TRP A 96 18.37 -23.34 11.02
CA TRP A 96 18.67 -22.82 9.69
C TRP A 96 17.43 -22.32 8.95
N ALA A 97 17.58 -21.19 8.28
CA ALA A 97 16.54 -20.57 7.46
C ALA A 97 16.60 -21.18 6.06
N LEU A 98 15.44 -21.55 5.54
CA LEU A 98 15.33 -22.03 4.16
C LEU A 98 15.34 -20.84 3.18
N PRO A 99 15.74 -21.05 1.92
CA PRO A 99 15.78 -19.99 0.93
C PRO A 99 14.40 -19.34 0.74
N ASP A 100 14.40 -18.03 0.47
CA ASP A 100 13.18 -17.23 0.43
C ASP A 100 12.20 -17.78 -0.62
N ALA A 101 12.74 -18.26 -1.75
CA ALA A 101 12.01 -18.91 -2.83
C ALA A 101 11.11 -20.09 -2.40
N LEU A 102 11.45 -20.77 -1.30
CA LEU A 102 10.69 -21.91 -0.75
C LEU A 102 9.76 -21.50 0.40
N THR A 103 9.79 -20.25 0.83
CA THR A 103 8.99 -19.71 1.94
C THR A 103 7.92 -18.72 1.48
N HIS A 104 7.63 -18.71 0.18
CA HIS A 104 6.54 -17.95 -0.43
C HIS A 104 5.57 -18.87 -1.17
N ALA A 105 4.28 -18.54 -1.10
CA ALA A 105 3.28 -19.23 -1.89
C ALA A 105 3.28 -18.75 -3.35
N VAL A 106 2.99 -19.67 -4.27
CA VAL A 106 2.84 -19.38 -5.69
C VAL A 106 1.36 -19.49 -6.05
N ALA A 107 0.85 -18.51 -6.79
CA ALA A 107 -0.49 -18.56 -7.36
C ALA A 107 -0.40 -18.46 -8.88
N ASP A 108 -0.97 -19.44 -9.59
CA ASP A 108 -0.92 -19.52 -11.05
C ASP A 108 -1.75 -18.42 -11.74
N SER A 109 -2.68 -17.79 -11.02
CA SER A 109 -3.55 -16.72 -11.53
C SER A 109 -4.03 -15.84 -10.38
N PRO A 110 -4.35 -14.55 -10.62
CA PRO A 110 -5.00 -13.70 -9.63
C PRO A 110 -6.30 -14.35 -9.13
N GLY A 111 -6.37 -14.68 -7.84
CA GLY A 111 -7.52 -15.34 -7.21
C GLY A 111 -7.46 -16.87 -7.11
N ALA A 112 -6.42 -17.53 -7.65
CA ALA A 112 -6.16 -18.94 -7.39
C ALA A 112 -5.69 -19.16 -5.94
N GLU A 113 -5.97 -20.34 -5.37
CA GLU A 113 -5.53 -20.68 -4.02
C GLU A 113 -4.00 -20.75 -3.98
N PRO A 114 -3.33 -20.03 -3.04
CA PRO A 114 -1.88 -20.00 -2.97
C PRO A 114 -1.32 -21.38 -2.60
N VAL A 115 -0.41 -21.91 -3.42
CA VAL A 115 0.24 -23.21 -3.20
C VAL A 115 1.62 -23.01 -2.59
N TRP A 116 1.88 -23.72 -1.49
CA TRP A 116 3.17 -23.71 -0.79
C TRP A 116 4.07 -24.84 -1.28
N GLN A 117 5.35 -24.54 -1.48
CA GLN A 117 6.32 -25.52 -1.96
C GLN A 117 6.76 -26.48 -0.83
N PRO A 118 6.91 -27.78 -1.13
CA PRO A 118 7.51 -28.72 -0.20
C PRO A 118 8.97 -28.35 0.12
N LEU A 119 9.35 -28.54 1.39
CA LEU A 119 10.69 -28.29 1.90
C LEU A 119 11.53 -29.57 1.93
N PRO A 120 12.87 -29.48 1.99
CA PRO A 120 13.74 -30.64 2.06
C PRO A 120 13.47 -31.48 3.31
N ASP A 121 13.21 -32.77 3.14
CA ASP A 121 12.81 -33.68 4.21
C ASP A 121 13.98 -34.48 4.82
N ARG A 122 15.19 -34.36 4.27
CA ARG A 122 16.41 -35.02 4.79
C ARG A 122 17.49 -34.00 5.05
N TRP A 123 18.12 -34.09 6.22
CA TRP A 123 19.26 -33.25 6.57
C TRP A 123 20.34 -34.07 7.26
N VAL A 124 21.60 -33.73 7.01
CA VAL A 124 22.74 -34.17 7.81
C VAL A 124 23.38 -32.96 8.49
N VAL A 125 23.58 -33.07 9.79
CA VAL A 125 24.28 -32.07 10.61
C VAL A 125 25.60 -32.68 11.01
N VAL A 126 26.70 -31.96 10.80
CA VAL A 126 28.06 -32.44 11.05
C VAL A 126 28.78 -31.44 11.94
N ARG A 127 29.24 -31.90 13.10
CA ARG A 127 30.12 -31.16 13.99
C ARG A 127 31.57 -31.51 13.68
N LEU A 128 32.37 -30.46 13.48
CA LEU A 128 33.83 -30.51 13.40
C LEU A 128 34.42 -30.01 14.72
N GLY A 129 35.01 -30.92 15.48
CA GLY A 129 35.72 -30.61 16.72
C GLY A 129 37.16 -30.17 16.44
N HIS A 130 37.54 -29.00 16.96
CA HIS A 130 38.92 -28.52 16.91
C HIS A 130 39.79 -29.21 17.98
N TYR A 131 41.01 -29.64 17.66
CA TYR A 131 41.96 -30.14 18.66
C TYR A 131 43.39 -29.96 18.22
N THR A 132 44.24 -29.69 19.22
CA THR A 132 45.61 -29.31 19.00
C THR A 132 46.48 -30.44 18.46
N GLY A 133 46.90 -30.35 17.19
CA GLY A 133 47.85 -31.29 16.56
C GLY A 133 47.26 -32.62 16.04
N GLN A 134 45.93 -32.73 15.89
CA GLN A 134 45.28 -33.88 15.24
C GLN A 134 44.27 -33.42 14.17
N PRO A 135 43.90 -34.32 13.22
CA PRO A 135 42.78 -34.06 12.34
C PRO A 135 41.48 -33.80 13.13
N ARG A 136 40.60 -32.98 12.56
CA ARG A 136 39.34 -32.58 13.19
C ARG A 136 38.44 -33.78 13.46
N ALA A 137 37.92 -33.86 14.68
CA ALA A 137 36.97 -34.91 15.05
C ALA A 137 35.64 -34.66 14.33
N VAL A 138 35.11 -35.70 13.66
CA VAL A 138 33.87 -35.62 12.89
C VAL A 138 32.76 -36.41 13.59
N GLN A 139 31.70 -35.70 13.99
CA GLN A 139 30.47 -36.28 14.51
C GLN A 139 29.30 -35.85 13.61
N ALA A 140 28.45 -36.79 13.20
CA ALA A 140 27.36 -36.50 12.26
C ALA A 140 26.03 -37.13 12.71
N TRP A 141 24.94 -36.42 12.42
CA TRP A 141 23.57 -36.83 12.68
C TRP A 141 22.72 -36.64 11.43
N VAL A 142 21.75 -37.52 11.21
CA VAL A 142 20.74 -37.40 10.15
C VAL A 142 19.39 -37.08 10.78
N LEU A 143 18.71 -36.09 10.20
CA LEU A 143 17.35 -35.68 10.54
C LEU A 143 16.40 -36.13 9.42
N GLU A 144 15.27 -36.70 9.83
CA GLU A 144 14.11 -36.98 8.98
C GLU A 144 13.05 -35.91 9.29
N ALA A 145 13.07 -34.80 8.54
CA ALA A 145 12.36 -33.58 8.88
C ALA A 145 10.85 -33.67 8.73
N GLU A 146 10.32 -34.57 7.90
CA GLU A 146 8.89 -34.90 7.83
C GLU A 146 8.42 -35.68 9.08
N LYS A 147 9.29 -36.51 9.64
CA LYS A 147 9.00 -37.30 10.85
C LYS A 147 9.39 -36.58 12.15
N GLY A 148 10.19 -35.52 12.05
CA GLY A 148 10.69 -34.73 13.17
C GLY A 148 11.46 -35.57 14.20
N GLY A 149 12.49 -36.26 13.71
CA GLY A 149 13.42 -37.01 14.53
C GLY A 149 14.83 -37.02 13.95
N SER A 150 15.80 -37.19 14.83
CA SER A 150 17.23 -37.14 14.49
C SER A 150 18.04 -38.23 15.16
N GLY A 151 19.27 -38.39 14.69
CA GLY A 151 20.35 -38.95 15.48
C GLY A 151 21.50 -39.51 14.64
N ALA A 152 22.42 -40.24 15.27
CA ALA A 152 23.74 -40.53 14.71
C ALA A 152 23.72 -41.19 13.31
N LEU A 153 24.61 -40.71 12.43
CA LEU A 153 24.77 -41.18 11.05
C LEU A 153 25.24 -42.63 10.97
N ASP A 154 26.16 -43.06 11.85
CA ASP A 154 26.82 -44.38 11.76
C ASP A 154 25.86 -45.57 11.89
N GLY A 155 24.67 -45.37 12.46
CA GLY A 155 23.61 -46.37 12.61
C GLY A 155 22.35 -46.09 11.78
N TRP A 156 22.37 -45.08 10.91
CA TRP A 156 21.19 -44.68 10.15
C TRP A 156 21.03 -45.52 8.87
N GLN A 157 19.79 -45.83 8.52
CA GLN A 157 19.41 -46.42 7.24
C GLN A 157 18.15 -45.72 6.74
N PRO A 158 18.05 -45.37 5.45
CA PRO A 158 16.84 -44.78 4.89
C PRO A 158 15.60 -45.66 5.15
N GLY A 159 14.56 -45.10 5.77
CA GLY A 159 13.32 -45.82 6.06
C GLY A 159 13.35 -46.75 7.28
N GLY A 160 14.42 -46.76 8.06
CA GLY A 160 14.50 -47.51 9.32
C GLY A 160 13.54 -46.99 10.41
N ALA A 161 13.12 -47.86 11.32
CA ALA A 161 12.30 -47.48 12.47
C ALA A 161 13.11 -46.65 13.49
N ARG A 162 12.56 -45.52 13.92
CA ARG A 162 13.18 -44.63 14.91
C ARG A 162 12.13 -44.08 15.89
N ALA A 163 12.57 -43.67 17.07
CA ALA A 163 11.73 -42.89 17.98
C ALA A 163 11.65 -41.44 17.48
N TYR A 164 10.44 -40.92 17.35
CA TYR A 164 10.16 -39.55 16.91
C TYR A 164 9.61 -38.74 18.08
N ARG A 165 10.01 -37.47 18.19
CA ARG A 165 9.63 -36.59 19.30
C ARG A 165 8.51 -35.60 18.95
N THR A 166 8.15 -35.52 17.66
CA THR A 166 7.13 -34.60 17.16
C THR A 166 6.21 -35.32 16.16
N PRO A 167 5.04 -34.76 15.85
CA PRO A 167 4.08 -35.33 14.90
C PRO A 167 4.62 -35.68 13.53
N GLN A 168 4.24 -36.82 12.96
CA GLN A 168 4.67 -37.15 11.60
C GLN A 168 3.84 -36.40 10.54
N LEU A 169 4.52 -35.83 9.55
CA LEU A 169 3.96 -35.19 8.37
C LEU A 169 4.26 -36.03 7.13
N ARG A 170 3.41 -35.91 6.09
CA ARG A 170 3.79 -36.40 4.76
C ARG A 170 4.84 -35.45 4.16
N PRO A 171 5.83 -35.94 3.38
CA PRO A 171 6.83 -35.08 2.74
C PRO A 171 6.20 -33.92 1.94
N GLU A 172 5.09 -34.16 1.25
CA GLU A 172 4.40 -33.12 0.45
C GLU A 172 3.73 -32.04 1.31
N GLN A 173 3.50 -32.31 2.59
CA GLN A 173 2.87 -31.39 3.53
C GLN A 173 3.89 -30.63 4.38
N LEU A 174 5.18 -31.00 4.31
CA LEU A 174 6.26 -30.28 4.97
C LEU A 174 6.53 -28.98 4.20
N THR A 175 5.85 -27.90 4.59
CA THR A 175 5.93 -26.57 3.97
C THR A 175 6.40 -25.52 4.99
N ALA A 176 6.74 -24.32 4.54
CA ALA A 176 7.18 -23.24 5.43
C ALA A 176 6.12 -22.79 6.46
N VAL A 177 4.85 -23.13 6.22
CA VAL A 177 3.66 -22.67 6.95
C VAL A 177 2.89 -23.82 7.61
N CYS A 178 3.56 -24.91 7.97
CA CYS A 178 2.87 -26.05 8.60
C CYS A 178 2.05 -25.59 9.81
N GLY A 179 0.79 -26.01 9.86
CA GLY A 179 -0.13 -25.60 10.94
C GLY A 179 -0.72 -24.19 10.80
N GLY A 180 -0.50 -23.50 9.68
CA GLY A 180 -1.16 -22.23 9.35
C GLY A 180 -0.45 -20.96 9.85
N ASP A 181 0.71 -21.09 10.48
CA ASP A 181 1.52 -19.97 10.95
C ASP A 181 2.63 -19.63 9.91
N PRO A 182 2.64 -18.41 9.33
CA PRO A 182 3.71 -17.93 8.45
C PRO A 182 5.11 -17.94 9.04
N ALA A 183 5.23 -17.86 10.37
CA ALA A 183 6.51 -17.91 11.06
C ALA A 183 6.90 -19.33 11.50
N TRP A 184 6.12 -20.37 11.12
CA TRP A 184 6.34 -21.73 11.60
C TRP A 184 7.77 -22.23 11.37
N ALA A 185 8.27 -22.14 10.14
CA ALA A 185 9.61 -22.59 9.79
C ALA A 185 10.73 -21.71 10.37
N ALA A 186 10.41 -20.51 10.87
CA ALA A 186 11.37 -19.59 11.45
C ALA A 186 11.50 -19.75 12.98
N ALA A 187 10.58 -20.44 13.64
CA ALA A 187 10.56 -20.63 15.08
C ALA A 187 11.29 -21.92 15.50
N TYR A 188 12.34 -21.82 16.31
CA TYR A 188 13.14 -22.96 16.76
C TYR A 188 12.31 -24.08 17.38
N ASP A 189 11.39 -23.74 18.30
CA ASP A 189 10.57 -24.72 19.02
C ASP A 189 9.59 -25.47 18.08
N ASN A 190 9.21 -24.86 16.95
CA ASN A 190 8.28 -25.46 15.97
C ASN A 190 8.95 -26.51 15.09
N VAL A 191 10.24 -26.31 14.79
CA VAL A 191 11.00 -27.11 13.83
C VAL A 191 12.12 -27.92 14.48
N ALA A 192 12.04 -28.13 15.79
CA ALA A 192 12.94 -29.00 16.53
C ALA A 192 13.04 -30.39 15.87
N GLU A 193 14.27 -30.82 15.59
CA GLU A 193 14.61 -32.05 14.86
C GLU A 193 14.09 -32.11 13.40
N ARG A 194 13.80 -30.95 12.79
CA ARG A 194 13.46 -30.79 11.38
C ARG A 194 14.44 -29.85 10.67
N PHE A 195 14.38 -28.57 11.04
CA PHE A 195 15.27 -27.50 10.59
C PHE A 195 16.07 -26.89 11.77
N ALA A 196 16.06 -27.61 12.89
CA ALA A 196 16.78 -27.28 14.09
C ALA A 196 17.34 -28.56 14.73
N HIS A 197 18.48 -28.43 15.41
CA HIS A 197 19.15 -29.56 16.05
C HIS A 197 19.79 -29.13 17.37
N TYR A 198 19.67 -29.98 18.40
CA TYR A 198 20.30 -29.77 19.70
C TYR A 198 21.49 -30.71 19.88
N ASP A 199 22.68 -30.13 20.05
CA ASP A 199 23.91 -30.84 20.39
C ASP A 199 24.28 -30.60 21.86
N ASP A 200 24.09 -31.62 22.69
CA ASP A 200 24.33 -31.57 24.14
C ASP A 200 25.83 -31.47 24.44
N TRP A 201 26.21 -30.51 25.30
CA TRP A 201 27.60 -30.34 25.74
C TRP A 201 28.20 -31.61 26.34
N SER A 202 27.40 -32.44 27.01
CA SER A 202 27.86 -33.71 27.59
C SER A 202 28.49 -34.65 26.56
N THR A 203 28.13 -34.49 25.27
CA THR A 203 28.65 -35.29 24.14
C THR A 203 29.89 -34.70 23.48
N VAL A 204 30.28 -33.47 23.86
CA VAL A 204 31.45 -32.76 23.31
C VAL A 204 32.60 -32.87 24.30
N PRO A 205 33.71 -33.54 23.94
CA PRO A 205 34.90 -33.56 24.80
C PRO A 205 35.40 -32.12 25.05
N ALA A 206 35.76 -31.81 26.30
CA ALA A 206 36.13 -30.45 26.72
C ALA A 206 37.22 -29.80 25.85
N LEU A 207 38.17 -30.60 25.35
CA LEU A 207 39.24 -30.15 24.46
C LEU A 207 38.74 -29.63 23.10
N HIS A 208 37.57 -30.08 22.63
CA HIS A 208 36.95 -29.65 21.38
C HIS A 208 36.04 -28.43 21.54
N ARG A 209 35.63 -28.10 22.77
CA ARG A 209 34.68 -27.00 23.06
C ARG A 209 35.26 -25.59 22.83
N ARG A 210 36.51 -25.50 22.35
CA ARG A 210 37.24 -24.26 22.12
C ARG A 210 37.02 -23.62 20.76
N ALA A 211 36.60 -24.35 19.73
CA ALA A 211 36.25 -23.83 18.40
C ALA A 211 35.55 -24.93 17.60
N LEU A 212 34.23 -24.93 17.56
CA LEU A 212 33.46 -25.89 16.78
C LEU A 212 33.01 -25.25 15.47
N ALA A 213 32.95 -26.07 14.43
CA ALA A 213 32.21 -25.72 13.22
C ALA A 213 31.07 -26.72 13.00
N TYR A 214 29.94 -26.23 12.52
CA TYR A 214 28.77 -27.05 12.20
C TYR A 214 28.41 -26.87 10.74
N VAL A 215 28.33 -27.99 10.01
CA VAL A 215 27.90 -28.03 8.61
C VAL A 215 26.53 -28.69 8.55
N VAL A 216 25.60 -28.05 7.85
CA VAL A 216 24.25 -28.56 7.62
C VAL A 216 24.09 -28.79 6.12
N VAL A 217 23.62 -29.97 5.73
CA VAL A 217 23.37 -30.33 4.33
C VAL A 217 22.00 -30.99 4.18
N GLY A 218 21.12 -30.42 3.37
CA GLY A 218 19.75 -30.86 3.15
C GLY A 218 19.48 -31.34 1.73
N TRP A 219 18.58 -32.29 1.55
CA TRP A 219 18.12 -32.77 0.24
C TRP A 219 16.71 -33.36 0.33
N TYR A 220 16.07 -33.53 -0.83
CA TYR A 220 14.79 -34.21 -0.94
C TYR A 220 14.98 -35.73 -1.02
N SER A 221 14.29 -36.51 -0.19
CA SER A 221 14.28 -37.97 -0.32
C SER A 221 13.51 -38.44 -1.56
N ARG A 222 12.54 -37.63 -2.01
CA ARG A 222 11.72 -37.81 -3.21
C ARG A 222 12.08 -36.75 -4.25
N PRO A 223 12.76 -37.11 -5.35
CA PRO A 223 13.17 -36.14 -6.37
C PRO A 223 12.03 -35.30 -6.95
N GLU A 224 10.82 -35.87 -7.04
CA GLU A 224 9.63 -35.23 -7.58
C GLU A 224 9.11 -34.03 -6.74
N LEU A 225 9.55 -33.91 -5.49
CA LEU A 225 9.20 -32.78 -4.61
C LEU A 225 10.18 -31.61 -4.71
N ASP A 226 11.31 -31.81 -5.40
CA ASP A 226 12.29 -30.77 -5.63
C ASP A 226 11.80 -29.79 -6.73
N PRO A 227 11.72 -28.48 -6.46
CA PRO A 227 11.28 -27.50 -7.47
C PRO A 227 12.09 -27.55 -8.77
N VAL A 228 13.38 -27.94 -8.69
CA VAL A 228 14.28 -28.03 -9.85
C VAL A 228 13.97 -29.25 -10.72
N ALA A 229 13.32 -30.27 -10.19
CA ALA A 229 12.91 -31.44 -10.95
C ALA A 229 11.82 -31.13 -11.99
N ALA A 230 11.08 -30.03 -11.83
CA ALA A 230 10.02 -29.60 -12.76
C ALA A 230 10.55 -29.02 -14.10
N ALA A 231 11.85 -28.74 -14.21
CA ALA A 231 12.43 -28.18 -15.42
C ALA A 231 12.77 -29.29 -16.44
N ASP A 232 12.00 -29.34 -17.54
CA ASP A 232 12.18 -30.32 -18.61
C ASP A 232 13.09 -29.87 -19.76
N THR A 233 13.48 -28.59 -19.80
CA THR A 233 14.39 -28.02 -20.81
C THR A 233 15.38 -27.03 -20.17
N PRO A 234 16.52 -26.70 -20.83
CA PRO A 234 17.45 -25.69 -20.31
C PRO A 234 16.81 -24.30 -20.20
N ALA A 235 15.89 -23.97 -21.12
CA ALA A 235 15.13 -22.73 -21.08
C ALA A 235 14.16 -22.70 -19.88
N ALA A 236 13.46 -23.81 -19.63
CA ALA A 236 12.60 -23.95 -18.45
C ALA A 236 13.42 -23.88 -17.15
N PHE A 237 14.64 -24.43 -17.12
CA PHE A 237 15.55 -24.32 -15.98
C PHE A 237 15.97 -22.86 -15.72
N ARG A 238 16.33 -22.11 -16.76
CA ARG A 238 16.65 -20.67 -16.61
C ARG A 238 15.45 -19.86 -16.11
N ALA A 239 14.28 -20.06 -16.71
CA ALA A 239 13.04 -19.41 -16.28
C ALA A 239 12.66 -19.79 -14.84
N LEU A 240 12.94 -21.03 -14.43
CA LEU A 240 12.76 -21.49 -13.06
C LEU A 240 13.71 -20.76 -12.10
N LEU A 241 15.00 -20.64 -12.42
CA LEU A 241 15.95 -19.89 -11.61
C LEU A 241 15.56 -18.41 -11.49
N ASP A 242 15.10 -17.79 -12.59
CA ASP A 242 14.56 -16.42 -12.57
C ASP A 242 13.37 -16.30 -11.60
N ARG A 243 12.44 -17.25 -11.65
CA ARG A 243 11.27 -17.30 -10.76
C ARG A 243 11.64 -17.52 -9.30
N LEU A 244 12.66 -18.34 -9.04
CA LEU A 244 13.18 -18.61 -7.69
C LEU A 244 14.11 -17.49 -7.19
N GLY A 245 14.46 -16.50 -8.02
CA GLY A 245 15.45 -15.48 -7.66
C GLY A 245 16.86 -16.05 -7.44
N TRP A 246 17.18 -17.18 -8.08
CA TRP A 246 18.46 -17.86 -7.95
C TRP A 246 19.36 -17.57 -9.16
N GLN A 247 20.67 -17.61 -8.96
CA GLN A 247 21.65 -17.45 -10.03
C GLN A 247 22.78 -18.46 -9.93
N VAL A 248 23.27 -18.92 -11.08
CA VAL A 248 24.36 -19.89 -11.17
C VAL A 248 25.23 -19.59 -12.41
N ASP A 249 26.53 -19.86 -12.31
CA ASP A 249 27.45 -19.74 -13.44
C ASP A 249 27.22 -20.89 -14.44
N THR A 250 26.39 -20.62 -15.44
CA THR A 250 26.04 -21.63 -16.46
C THR A 250 27.23 -22.10 -17.29
N ALA A 251 28.36 -21.37 -17.34
CA ALA A 251 29.57 -21.83 -18.03
C ALA A 251 30.21 -23.07 -17.35
N ARG A 252 29.85 -23.34 -16.10
CA ARG A 252 30.33 -24.49 -15.31
C ARG A 252 29.44 -25.72 -15.42
N LEU A 253 28.31 -25.60 -16.12
CA LEU A 253 27.49 -26.71 -16.58
C LEU A 253 28.22 -27.52 -17.65
N THR A 254 29.47 -27.92 -17.50
CA THR A 254 30.04 -29.04 -18.29
C THR A 254 30.97 -29.81 -17.37
N ARG A 255 31.76 -29.05 -16.60
CA ARG A 255 32.54 -29.56 -15.46
C ARG A 255 31.67 -30.34 -14.47
N ALA A 256 30.51 -29.82 -14.10
CA ALA A 256 29.66 -30.44 -13.09
C ALA A 256 29.01 -31.76 -13.56
N GLN A 257 28.64 -31.90 -14.84
CA GLN A 257 28.22 -33.17 -15.43
C GLN A 257 29.38 -34.17 -15.43
N ALA A 258 30.55 -33.76 -15.92
CA ALA A 258 31.72 -34.64 -15.98
C ALA A 258 32.16 -35.13 -14.58
N GLU A 259 31.94 -34.35 -13.52
CA GLU A 259 32.14 -34.78 -12.14
C GLU A 259 31.12 -35.85 -11.70
N ALA A 260 29.82 -35.62 -11.96
CA ALA A 260 28.76 -36.57 -11.63
C ALA A 260 28.89 -37.91 -12.38
N GLU A 261 29.25 -37.86 -13.68
CA GLU A 261 29.48 -39.05 -14.51
C GLU A 261 30.68 -39.87 -14.00
N ARG A 262 31.77 -39.19 -13.58
CA ARG A 262 32.93 -39.86 -12.97
C ARG A 262 32.53 -40.59 -11.69
N SER A 263 31.77 -39.94 -10.79
CA SER A 263 31.31 -40.56 -9.54
C SER A 263 30.40 -41.76 -9.80
N THR A 264 29.51 -41.66 -10.78
CA THR A 264 28.61 -42.76 -11.17
C THR A 264 29.37 -43.94 -11.75
N THR A 265 30.28 -43.69 -12.69
CA THR A 265 31.10 -44.73 -13.32
C THR A 265 31.92 -45.50 -12.27
N GLN A 266 32.45 -44.80 -11.27
CA GLN A 266 33.16 -45.40 -10.14
C GLN A 266 32.27 -46.30 -9.28
N ALA A 267 31.00 -45.95 -9.08
CA ALA A 267 30.03 -46.77 -8.35
C ALA A 267 29.59 -48.01 -9.15
N GLU A 268 29.35 -47.86 -10.44
CA GLU A 268 28.97 -48.97 -11.33
C GLU A 268 30.04 -50.04 -11.43
N ALA A 269 31.32 -49.65 -11.41
CA ALA A 269 32.46 -50.55 -11.36
C ALA A 269 32.45 -51.50 -10.13
N LEU A 270 31.62 -51.22 -9.10
CA LEU A 270 31.41 -52.06 -7.92
C LEU A 270 30.09 -52.86 -7.94
N GLY A 271 29.37 -52.88 -9.08
CA GLY A 271 28.05 -53.52 -9.17
C GLY A 271 26.97 -52.80 -8.34
N ARG A 272 27.18 -51.52 -8.04
CA ARG A 272 26.20 -50.64 -7.40
C ARG A 272 25.56 -49.77 -8.49
N ARG A 273 24.28 -50.00 -8.79
CA ARG A 273 23.52 -49.18 -9.74
C ARG A 273 22.62 -48.20 -8.99
N SER A 274 22.47 -47.00 -9.54
CA SER A 274 21.39 -46.07 -9.22
C SER A 274 20.30 -46.23 -10.28
N ALA A 275 19.04 -45.98 -9.94
CA ALA A 275 17.90 -46.29 -10.80
C ALA A 275 17.81 -45.44 -12.09
N ASP A 276 18.41 -44.24 -12.14
CA ASP A 276 17.93 -43.20 -13.06
C ASP A 276 18.99 -42.46 -13.90
N LEU A 277 20.23 -42.94 -14.01
CA LEU A 277 21.15 -42.36 -15.00
C LEU A 277 20.96 -43.05 -16.35
N PRO A 278 20.59 -42.32 -17.43
CA PRO A 278 20.67 -42.90 -18.77
C PRO A 278 22.12 -43.35 -19.00
N PRO A 279 22.33 -44.53 -19.60
CA PRO A 279 23.68 -45.02 -19.86
C PRO A 279 24.46 -43.96 -20.64
N PRO A 280 25.76 -43.76 -20.36
CA PRO A 280 26.55 -42.80 -21.11
C PRO A 280 26.43 -43.13 -22.60
N ALA A 281 25.94 -42.16 -23.38
CA ALA A 281 25.80 -42.32 -24.81
C ALA A 281 27.21 -42.53 -25.39
N SER A 282 27.54 -43.77 -25.72
CA SER A 282 28.80 -44.04 -26.41
C SER A 282 28.73 -43.34 -27.77
N PRO A 283 29.65 -42.40 -28.07
CA PRO A 283 29.67 -41.74 -29.38
C PRO A 283 29.84 -42.74 -30.54
N ALA A 284 30.26 -43.97 -30.24
CA ALA A 284 30.36 -45.07 -31.20
C ALA A 284 29.00 -45.65 -31.65
N LEU A 285 27.92 -45.51 -30.87
CA LEU A 285 26.62 -46.14 -31.20
C LEU A 285 25.69 -45.21 -32.00
N ALA A 286 25.79 -43.89 -31.82
CA ALA A 286 24.98 -42.90 -32.53
C ALA A 286 25.27 -42.89 -34.05
N GLY A 287 26.51 -43.18 -34.45
CA GLY A 287 26.89 -43.31 -35.86
C GLY A 287 26.32 -44.55 -36.56
N LEU A 288 25.88 -45.57 -35.80
CA LEU A 288 25.46 -46.86 -36.36
C LEU A 288 23.95 -46.94 -36.67
N LEU A 289 23.12 -46.08 -36.08
CA LEU A 289 21.65 -46.21 -36.11
C LEU A 289 20.92 -45.23 -37.03
N GLY A 290 21.62 -44.32 -37.71
CA GLY A 290 21.06 -43.54 -38.83
C GLY A 290 19.76 -42.77 -38.54
N ALA A 291 19.46 -42.46 -37.28
CA ALA A 291 18.22 -41.78 -36.91
C ALA A 291 18.40 -40.26 -37.00
N GLN A 292 17.81 -39.66 -38.04
CA GLN A 292 17.58 -38.22 -38.09
C GLN A 292 16.41 -37.86 -37.15
N GLN A 293 16.73 -37.47 -35.91
CA GLN A 293 15.84 -36.67 -35.08
C GLN A 293 16.18 -35.18 -35.26
N PRO A 294 15.19 -34.27 -35.14
CA PRO A 294 15.47 -32.83 -35.16
C PRO A 294 16.44 -32.51 -34.02
N ALA A 295 17.48 -31.73 -34.31
CA ALA A 295 18.57 -31.41 -33.41
C ALA A 295 18.08 -30.57 -32.21
N ALA A 296 17.57 -31.24 -31.17
CA ALA A 296 17.75 -30.77 -29.80
C ALA A 296 19.23 -30.96 -29.48
N ASP A 297 19.90 -29.90 -29.02
CA ASP A 297 21.32 -29.93 -28.68
C ASP A 297 21.58 -31.09 -27.69
N PRO A 298 22.26 -32.18 -28.11
CA PRO A 298 22.46 -33.36 -27.27
C PRO A 298 23.39 -33.10 -26.08
N HIS A 299 23.89 -31.85 -25.92
CA HIS A 299 24.80 -31.40 -24.89
C HIS A 299 24.18 -30.43 -23.86
N ALA A 300 22.90 -30.05 -24.00
CA ALA A 300 22.29 -29.15 -23.05
C ALA A 300 21.78 -29.93 -21.83
N TRP A 301 22.61 -30.07 -20.80
CA TRP A 301 22.23 -30.68 -19.52
C TRP A 301 22.03 -29.59 -18.45
N TRP A 302 21.21 -29.87 -17.45
CA TRP A 302 20.97 -29.02 -16.29
C TRP A 302 20.77 -29.87 -15.03
N PRO A 303 21.04 -29.33 -13.83
CA PRO A 303 20.73 -30.00 -12.59
C PRO A 303 19.23 -30.25 -12.46
N ARG A 304 18.84 -31.43 -11.96
CA ARG A 304 17.44 -31.80 -11.67
C ARG A 304 17.14 -31.91 -10.17
N GLN A 305 18.15 -31.64 -9.34
CA GLN A 305 18.06 -31.76 -7.90
C GLN A 305 18.86 -30.67 -7.23
N THR A 306 18.48 -30.39 -5.99
CA THR A 306 19.09 -29.41 -5.11
C THR A 306 19.74 -30.08 -3.90
N VAL A 307 20.80 -29.45 -3.42
CA VAL A 307 21.38 -29.69 -2.10
C VAL A 307 21.45 -28.35 -1.40
N PHE A 308 20.84 -28.28 -0.22
CA PHE A 308 20.87 -27.10 0.63
C PHE A 308 22.08 -27.19 1.54
N HIS A 309 22.81 -26.11 1.75
CA HIS A 309 23.99 -26.17 2.62
C HIS A 309 24.26 -24.88 3.37
N GLY A 310 24.79 -25.01 4.58
CA GLY A 310 25.26 -23.87 5.34
C GLY A 310 26.25 -24.28 6.44
N VAL A 311 27.06 -23.33 6.88
CA VAL A 311 28.11 -23.58 7.87
C VAL A 311 28.16 -22.48 8.92
N VAL A 312 28.38 -22.86 10.17
CA VAL A 312 28.70 -21.96 11.28
C VAL A 312 30.11 -22.25 11.74
N TYR A 313 30.98 -21.24 11.80
CA TYR A 313 32.36 -21.34 12.27
C TYR A 313 32.56 -20.66 13.62
N GLY A 314 33.50 -21.16 14.42
CA GLY A 314 33.95 -20.51 15.64
C GLY A 314 32.96 -20.59 16.81
N VAL A 315 32.18 -21.66 16.93
CA VAL A 315 31.28 -21.85 18.08
C VAL A 315 32.10 -22.25 19.30
N HIS A 316 32.01 -21.48 20.39
CA HIS A 316 32.80 -21.68 21.60
C HIS A 316 31.91 -21.91 22.82
N ALA A 317 32.31 -22.78 23.74
CA ALA A 317 31.54 -23.04 24.97
C ALA A 317 31.79 -22.01 26.09
N ASP A 318 32.81 -21.16 25.97
CA ASP A 318 33.14 -20.13 26.96
C ASP A 318 32.29 -18.87 26.75
N SER A 319 31.62 -18.41 27.82
CA SER A 319 30.77 -17.22 27.80
C SER A 319 31.57 -15.92 27.66
N ALA A 320 32.83 -15.89 28.09
CA ALA A 320 33.67 -14.69 28.01
C ALA A 320 34.01 -14.28 26.57
N SER A 321 33.95 -15.23 25.62
CA SER A 321 34.25 -15.01 24.20
C SER A 321 32.99 -14.80 23.35
N ALA A 322 31.80 -14.94 23.93
CA ALA A 322 30.54 -14.87 23.21
C ALA A 322 30.10 -13.41 23.01
N VAL A 323 30.06 -12.96 21.76
CA VAL A 323 29.41 -11.68 21.42
C VAL A 323 27.90 -11.91 21.38
N ASP A 324 27.13 -11.25 22.25
CA ASP A 324 25.67 -11.26 22.20
C ASP A 324 25.14 -10.02 21.43
N PRO A 325 24.61 -10.21 20.21
CA PRO A 325 24.02 -9.13 19.44
C PRO A 325 22.67 -8.67 19.97
N ARG A 326 22.06 -9.32 20.96
CA ARG A 326 20.83 -8.84 21.59
C ARG A 326 21.01 -7.41 22.14
N PRO A 327 20.11 -6.46 21.85
CA PRO A 327 20.20 -5.10 22.40
C PRO A 327 19.91 -5.09 23.90
N GLU A 328 20.48 -4.11 24.60
CA GLU A 328 20.15 -3.85 26.01
C GLU A 328 18.67 -3.44 26.15
N PRO A 329 17.98 -3.83 27.23
CA PRO A 329 16.62 -3.38 27.52
C PRO A 329 16.49 -1.85 27.46
N GLY A 330 15.44 -1.36 26.79
CA GLY A 330 15.19 0.09 26.60
C GLY A 330 16.15 0.84 25.65
N ALA A 331 17.20 0.19 25.12
CA ALA A 331 18.07 0.82 24.12
C ALA A 331 17.39 1.07 22.76
N PRO A 332 16.50 0.18 22.24
CA PRO A 332 15.77 0.42 21.01
C PRO A 332 14.85 1.64 21.11
N ARG A 333 14.66 2.35 19.99
CA ARG A 333 13.71 3.46 19.87
C ARG A 333 12.41 2.94 19.29
N VAL A 334 11.29 3.45 19.78
CA VAL A 334 9.95 3.01 19.38
C VAL A 334 9.14 4.22 18.94
N ALA A 335 8.32 4.07 17.92
CA ALA A 335 7.32 5.05 17.53
C ALA A 335 6.00 4.35 17.20
N ILE A 336 4.89 5.05 17.43
CA ILE A 336 3.52 4.59 17.18
C ILE A 336 2.85 5.55 16.20
N GLY A 337 2.18 5.03 15.19
CA GLY A 337 1.40 5.81 14.23
C GLY A 337 0.19 5.02 13.75
N ALA A 338 -0.78 5.67 13.11
CA ALA A 338 -1.90 4.98 12.46
C ALA A 338 -1.42 4.12 11.29
N THR A 339 -0.33 4.52 10.65
CA THR A 339 0.37 3.77 9.61
C THR A 339 1.86 3.62 9.94
N SER A 340 2.55 2.71 9.24
CA SER A 340 4.01 2.56 9.36
C SER A 340 4.78 3.79 8.89
N ALA A 341 4.28 4.50 7.87
CA ALA A 341 4.90 5.72 7.36
C ALA A 341 4.78 6.86 8.39
N GLU A 342 3.63 7.01 9.03
CA GLU A 342 3.44 7.96 10.12
C GLU A 342 4.34 7.64 11.31
N ALA A 343 4.38 6.37 11.76
CA ALA A 343 5.24 5.97 12.87
C ALA A 343 6.73 6.24 12.56
N LEU A 344 7.17 5.96 11.33
CA LEU A 344 8.53 6.29 10.89
C LEU A 344 8.76 7.81 10.85
N ALA A 345 7.82 8.59 10.32
CA ALA A 345 7.91 10.04 10.30
C ALA A 345 8.00 10.63 11.72
N ALA A 346 7.19 10.12 12.65
CA ALA A 346 7.22 10.53 14.06
C ALA A 346 8.55 10.18 14.73
N LEU A 347 9.12 9.00 14.43
CA LEU A 347 10.45 8.59 14.91
C LEU A 347 11.52 9.57 14.43
N VAL A 348 11.56 9.86 13.13
CA VAL A 348 12.57 10.74 12.52
C VAL A 348 12.41 12.18 12.98
N ALA A 349 11.18 12.72 12.95
CA ALA A 349 10.87 14.07 13.41
C ALA A 349 11.22 14.25 14.90
N GLY A 350 10.94 13.24 15.72
CA GLY A 350 11.28 13.21 17.13
C GLY A 350 12.79 13.15 17.40
N GLU A 351 13.55 12.38 16.63
CA GLU A 351 15.02 12.34 16.73
C GLU A 351 15.69 13.63 16.26
N LEU A 352 15.12 14.30 15.26
CA LEU A 352 15.59 15.60 14.77
C LEU A 352 15.11 16.78 15.62
N ASN A 353 14.20 16.55 16.57
CA ASN A 353 13.49 17.58 17.34
C ASN A 353 12.80 18.62 16.42
N ARG A 354 12.18 18.13 15.34
CA ARG A 354 11.49 18.91 14.29
C ARG A 354 10.10 18.34 13.99
N PRO A 355 9.12 18.51 14.89
CA PRO A 355 7.77 17.96 14.72
C PRO A 355 7.04 18.55 13.49
N ASP A 356 7.44 19.74 13.03
CA ASP A 356 6.97 20.40 11.82
C ASP A 356 7.28 19.61 10.53
N THR A 357 8.27 18.72 10.57
CA THR A 357 8.71 17.96 9.40
C THR A 357 8.00 16.62 9.23
N GLU A 358 7.15 16.22 10.19
CA GLU A 358 6.47 14.92 10.18
C GLU A 358 5.62 14.74 8.91
N ILE A 359 4.82 15.74 8.54
CA ILE A 359 3.97 15.69 7.34
C ILE A 359 4.79 15.61 6.04
N LEU A 360 5.98 16.23 6.01
CA LEU A 360 6.87 16.16 4.85
C LEU A 360 7.44 14.75 4.68
N TYR A 361 7.82 14.09 5.77
CA TYR A 361 8.28 12.70 5.74
C TYR A 361 7.15 11.74 5.34
N GLN A 362 5.93 11.96 5.81
CA GLN A 362 4.78 11.17 5.37
C GLN A 362 4.48 11.39 3.89
N ALA A 363 4.46 12.64 3.43
CA ALA A 363 4.28 12.97 2.01
C ALA A 363 5.37 12.30 1.15
N PHE A 364 6.62 12.34 1.58
CA PHE A 364 7.71 11.63 0.91
C PHE A 364 7.47 10.12 0.90
N ALA A 365 7.25 9.49 2.05
CA ALA A 365 7.03 8.05 2.18
C ALA A 365 5.78 7.52 1.44
N HIS A 366 4.88 8.41 1.02
CA HIS A 366 3.71 8.09 0.22
C HIS A 366 3.83 8.49 -1.25
N GLY A 367 4.97 9.04 -1.69
CA GLY A 367 5.18 9.50 -3.06
C GLY A 367 4.39 10.76 -3.42
N LEU A 368 4.00 11.57 -2.42
CA LEU A 368 3.18 12.77 -2.55
C LEU A 368 4.00 14.07 -2.46
N ALA A 369 5.33 13.99 -2.45
CA ALA A 369 6.20 15.15 -2.30
C ALA A 369 6.02 16.18 -3.43
N THR A 370 5.67 15.74 -4.65
CA THR A 370 5.39 16.64 -5.79
C THR A 370 4.09 17.43 -5.60
N THR A 371 3.13 16.88 -4.87
CA THR A 371 1.82 17.50 -4.60
C THR A 371 1.94 18.76 -3.74
N LEU A 372 3.00 18.91 -2.93
CA LEU A 372 3.22 20.09 -2.08
C LEU A 372 3.25 21.42 -2.86
N GLY A 373 3.68 21.39 -4.12
CA GLY A 373 3.75 22.58 -4.97
C GLY A 373 2.47 22.90 -5.76
N GLU A 374 1.47 22.02 -5.71
CA GLU A 374 0.18 22.21 -6.41
C GLU A 374 -0.76 23.13 -5.60
N PRO A 375 -1.71 23.82 -6.27
CA PRO A 375 -2.87 24.39 -5.57
C PRO A 375 -3.58 23.31 -4.75
N ASP A 376 -3.97 23.62 -3.51
CA ASP A 376 -4.51 22.67 -2.52
C ASP A 376 -3.59 21.47 -2.19
N GLY A 377 -2.30 21.58 -2.45
CA GLY A 377 -1.34 20.49 -2.25
C GLY A 377 -1.35 19.90 -0.84
N LEU A 378 -1.28 20.77 0.18
CA LEU A 378 -1.27 20.37 1.59
C LEU A 378 -2.60 19.71 2.03
N PRO A 379 -3.79 20.32 1.80
CA PRO A 379 -5.07 19.66 2.09
C PRO A 379 -5.24 18.30 1.40
N ARG A 380 -4.71 18.13 0.19
CA ARG A 380 -4.76 16.85 -0.53
C ARG A 380 -3.84 15.80 0.08
N ILE A 381 -2.67 16.20 0.57
CA ILE A 381 -1.75 15.32 1.31
C ILE A 381 -2.38 14.88 2.63
N GLU A 382 -2.96 15.80 3.39
CA GLU A 382 -3.64 15.49 4.65
C GLU A 382 -4.80 14.51 4.42
N GLU A 383 -5.62 14.74 3.38
CA GLU A 383 -6.71 13.84 3.00
C GLU A 383 -6.22 12.42 2.65
N GLU A 384 -5.13 12.31 1.89
CA GLU A 384 -4.54 11.02 1.52
C GLU A 384 -3.92 10.30 2.74
N ILE A 385 -3.26 11.03 3.64
CA ILE A 385 -2.75 10.50 4.92
C ILE A 385 -3.91 9.97 5.78
N HIS A 386 -4.99 10.75 5.93
CA HIS A 386 -6.19 10.32 6.66
C HIS A 386 -6.82 9.08 6.05
N ALA A 387 -6.96 9.03 4.72
CA ALA A 387 -7.52 7.89 4.01
C ALA A 387 -6.71 6.60 4.22
N ARG A 388 -5.39 6.70 4.37
CA ARG A 388 -4.50 5.56 4.65
C ARG A 388 -4.60 5.01 6.07
N GLY A 389 -5.25 5.72 6.99
CA GLY A 389 -5.62 5.18 8.31
C GLY A 389 -6.77 4.16 8.26
N PHE A 390 -7.28 3.83 7.07
CA PHE A 390 -8.40 2.91 6.86
C PHE A 390 -8.03 1.75 5.92
N VAL A 391 -8.56 0.57 6.24
CA VAL A 391 -8.48 -0.61 5.37
C VAL A 391 -9.71 -0.66 4.48
N ALA A 392 -9.50 -0.65 3.16
CA ALA A 392 -10.55 -0.75 2.16
C ALA A 392 -10.86 -2.21 1.82
N ARG A 393 -12.12 -2.63 1.98
CA ARG A 393 -12.65 -3.90 1.49
C ARG A 393 -13.42 -3.65 0.18
N PRO A 394 -13.12 -4.37 -0.91
CA PRO A 394 -13.86 -4.23 -2.16
C PRO A 394 -15.34 -4.64 -1.94
N GLY A 395 -16.27 -3.86 -2.50
CA GLY A 395 -17.66 -4.27 -2.58
C GLY A 395 -17.84 -5.38 -3.63
N ALA A 396 -18.94 -6.13 -3.56
CA ALA A 396 -19.26 -7.14 -4.58
C ALA A 396 -19.33 -6.49 -5.98
N ALA A 397 -19.02 -7.23 -7.05
CA ALA A 397 -19.15 -6.71 -8.40
C ALA A 397 -20.61 -6.83 -8.89
N ARG A 398 -21.08 -5.81 -9.61
CA ARG A 398 -22.34 -5.84 -10.37
C ARG A 398 -22.02 -5.80 -11.86
N ALA A 399 -22.65 -6.69 -12.62
CA ALA A 399 -22.60 -6.66 -14.07
C ALA A 399 -23.37 -5.46 -14.62
N GLU A 400 -22.73 -4.65 -15.45
CA GLU A 400 -23.32 -3.52 -16.18
C GLU A 400 -23.04 -3.69 -17.68
N ARG A 401 -24.02 -3.36 -18.52
CA ARG A 401 -23.88 -3.44 -19.98
C ARG A 401 -23.44 -2.09 -20.52
N VAL A 402 -22.21 -2.00 -21.02
CA VAL A 402 -21.63 -0.79 -21.61
C VAL A 402 -21.59 -0.95 -23.12
N ALA A 403 -21.96 0.09 -23.87
CA ALA A 403 -21.80 0.10 -25.32
C ALA A 403 -20.38 0.56 -25.69
N THR A 404 -19.64 -0.30 -26.38
CA THR A 404 -18.31 -0.03 -26.95
C THR A 404 -18.40 0.01 -28.49
N GLY A 405 -17.59 0.88 -29.12
CA GLY A 405 -17.62 1.11 -30.58
C GLY A 405 -18.00 2.55 -30.98
N ASP A 406 -17.76 2.93 -32.24
CA ASP A 406 -17.97 4.29 -32.75
C ASP A 406 -19.48 4.57 -32.99
N PRO A 407 -20.09 5.57 -32.33
CA PRO A 407 -21.51 5.89 -32.48
C PRO A 407 -21.89 6.41 -33.89
N PHE A 408 -20.92 6.72 -34.75
CA PHE A 408 -21.15 7.29 -36.08
C PHE A 408 -20.97 6.31 -37.25
N THR A 409 -20.86 5.01 -36.95
CA THR A 409 -20.53 3.92 -37.91
C THR A 409 -21.54 3.70 -39.07
N GLY A 410 -22.62 4.48 -39.15
CA GLY A 410 -23.59 4.44 -40.26
C GLY A 410 -23.86 5.78 -40.96
N LEU A 411 -23.21 6.87 -40.54
CA LEU A 411 -23.54 8.23 -40.98
C LEU A 411 -22.47 8.90 -41.86
N ARG A 412 -21.35 8.22 -42.15
CA ARG A 412 -20.29 8.77 -43.00
C ARG A 412 -20.51 8.41 -44.48
N PRO A 413 -20.64 9.39 -45.40
CA PRO A 413 -20.62 9.10 -46.83
C PRO A 413 -19.23 8.60 -47.26
N THR A 414 -19.21 7.46 -47.94
CA THR A 414 -18.01 6.80 -48.46
C THR A 414 -17.49 7.51 -49.70
N THR A 415 -16.60 8.49 -49.54
CA THR A 415 -15.82 9.03 -50.67
C THR A 415 -14.34 8.78 -50.43
N PRO A 416 -13.61 8.12 -51.35
CA PRO A 416 -12.18 7.89 -51.19
C PRO A 416 -11.39 9.20 -51.42
N PRO A 417 -10.36 9.50 -50.62
CA PRO A 417 -9.55 10.70 -50.81
C PRO A 417 -8.61 10.57 -52.02
N THR A 418 -8.51 11.65 -52.79
CA THR A 418 -7.51 11.83 -53.86
C THR A 418 -6.18 12.29 -53.24
N PRO A 419 -5.00 11.82 -53.72
CA PRO A 419 -3.72 12.22 -53.13
C PRO A 419 -3.35 13.65 -53.55
N ALA A 420 -3.22 14.55 -52.58
CA ALA A 420 -2.72 15.91 -52.77
C ALA A 420 -1.30 16.03 -52.17
N LEU A 421 -0.33 15.44 -52.86
CA LEU A 421 1.10 15.68 -52.65
C LEU A 421 1.55 16.67 -53.74
N ASP A 422 1.23 17.96 -53.55
CA ASP A 422 1.86 19.09 -54.28
C ASP A 422 1.24 20.41 -53.80
N ARG A 423 1.64 20.93 -52.63
CA ARG A 423 1.45 22.37 -52.31
C ARG A 423 2.17 22.98 -51.10
N VAL A 424 3.08 22.29 -50.41
CA VAL A 424 3.82 22.90 -49.28
C VAL A 424 5.31 23.11 -49.60
N ARG A 425 5.58 23.63 -50.80
CA ARG A 425 6.86 24.25 -51.17
C ARG A 425 6.62 25.68 -51.65
N ALA A 426 6.12 26.53 -50.77
CA ALA A 426 6.22 27.98 -50.87
C ALA A 426 5.85 28.58 -49.51
N ASP A 427 6.60 29.61 -49.11
CA ASP A 427 6.40 30.47 -47.94
C ASP A 427 7.13 30.09 -46.64
N THR A 428 8.45 30.04 -46.73
CA THR A 428 9.35 30.52 -45.67
C THR A 428 9.89 31.90 -46.04
N ALA A 429 9.11 32.96 -45.80
CA ALA A 429 9.62 34.33 -45.84
C ALA A 429 8.72 35.31 -45.06
N SER A 430 9.00 35.51 -43.77
CA SER A 430 9.00 36.83 -43.08
C SER A 430 9.02 36.66 -41.56
N GLY A 431 9.99 37.29 -40.88
CA GLY A 431 10.36 37.03 -39.49
C GLY A 431 9.49 37.65 -38.40
N ILE A 432 9.68 37.10 -37.20
CA ILE A 432 9.33 37.63 -35.87
C ILE A 432 10.53 37.31 -34.93
N PRO A 433 10.90 38.18 -33.96
CA PRO A 433 12.23 38.22 -33.34
C PRO A 433 12.43 37.26 -32.15
N ASP A 434 13.72 37.05 -31.86
CA ASP A 434 14.31 36.26 -30.77
C ASP A 434 13.71 36.50 -29.38
N PHE A 435 12.90 35.55 -28.90
CA PHE A 435 12.97 35.04 -27.53
C PHE A 435 12.23 33.69 -27.49
N VAL A 436 12.96 32.58 -27.71
CA VAL A 436 12.65 31.18 -27.32
C VAL A 436 13.63 30.28 -28.08
N VAL A 437 14.73 29.91 -27.43
CA VAL A 437 15.50 28.69 -27.76
C VAL A 437 15.96 28.11 -26.42
N GLY A 438 15.46 26.92 -26.11
CA GLY A 438 15.77 26.22 -24.86
C GLY A 438 14.74 25.18 -24.39
N ARG A 439 13.72 24.85 -25.17
CA ARG A 439 12.86 23.66 -24.99
C ARG A 439 12.78 22.89 -26.31
N ALA A 440 13.84 22.15 -26.59
CA ALA A 440 13.92 21.25 -27.75
C ALA A 440 14.48 19.89 -27.32
N VAL A 441 13.79 19.20 -26.40
CA VAL A 441 13.85 17.73 -26.24
C VAL A 441 12.47 17.14 -25.89
N LEU A 442 11.39 17.79 -26.32
CA LEU A 442 10.01 17.24 -26.27
C LEU A 442 9.32 17.25 -27.65
N ALA A 443 10.02 17.73 -28.69
CA ALA A 443 9.52 17.74 -30.06
C ALA A 443 9.77 16.41 -30.80
N ASP A 444 10.72 15.58 -30.35
CA ASP A 444 11.03 14.29 -31.01
C ASP A 444 10.11 13.14 -30.59
N LEU A 445 9.27 13.32 -29.57
CA LEU A 445 8.17 12.39 -29.26
C LEU A 445 6.90 12.68 -30.05
N HIS A 446 6.76 13.87 -30.64
CA HIS A 446 5.62 14.24 -31.51
C HIS A 446 5.81 13.85 -32.98
N LEU A 447 7.02 13.42 -33.38
CA LEU A 447 7.30 12.98 -34.75
C LEU A 447 7.00 11.48 -34.99
N ILE A 448 6.71 10.71 -33.94
CA ILE A 448 6.21 9.32 -34.07
C ILE A 448 4.66 9.29 -34.17
N GLU A 449 3.96 10.36 -33.82
CA GLU A 449 2.49 10.43 -33.90
C GLU A 449 1.94 10.92 -35.25
N ASN A 450 2.77 11.51 -36.13
CA ASN A 450 2.32 12.03 -37.42
C ASN A 450 2.92 11.27 -38.61
N GLN A 451 2.56 10.00 -38.76
CA GLN A 451 2.44 9.37 -40.08
C GLN A 451 0.98 9.44 -40.54
N PRO A 452 0.63 10.13 -41.64
CA PRO A 452 -0.66 9.98 -42.28
C PRO A 452 -0.62 8.73 -43.17
N GLU A 453 -0.59 7.56 -42.55
CA GLU A 453 -1.00 6.30 -43.18
C GLU A 453 -1.38 5.24 -42.12
N ARG A 454 -2.12 5.65 -41.07
CA ARG A 454 -2.97 4.69 -40.37
C ARG A 454 -4.18 4.46 -41.23
N VAL A 455 -4.20 3.33 -41.95
CA VAL A 455 -5.44 2.68 -42.38
C VAL A 455 -6.37 2.71 -41.16
N ALA A 456 -7.43 3.51 -41.24
CA ALA A 456 -8.42 3.55 -40.19
C ALA A 456 -8.87 2.10 -39.95
N PRO A 457 -8.75 1.56 -38.73
CA PRO A 457 -9.30 0.23 -38.47
C PRO A 457 -10.77 0.24 -38.92
N PRO A 458 -11.26 -0.85 -39.53
CA PRO A 458 -12.66 -0.92 -39.93
C PRO A 458 -13.52 -0.54 -38.73
N ALA A 459 -14.49 0.35 -38.94
CA ALA A 459 -15.32 0.88 -37.88
C ALA A 459 -15.90 -0.29 -37.05
N ASP A 460 -15.57 -0.33 -35.77
CA ASP A 460 -15.97 -1.43 -34.91
C ASP A 460 -17.49 -1.29 -34.66
N PRO A 461 -18.32 -2.25 -35.12
CA PRO A 461 -19.76 -2.16 -34.94
C PRO A 461 -20.07 -2.05 -33.45
N ARG A 462 -21.04 -1.19 -33.09
CA ARG A 462 -21.46 -0.97 -31.71
C ARG A 462 -21.80 -2.31 -31.05
N ARG A 463 -21.00 -2.71 -30.08
CA ARG A 463 -21.20 -3.94 -29.30
C ARG A 463 -21.57 -3.55 -27.88
N THR A 464 -22.46 -4.34 -27.29
CA THR A 464 -22.77 -4.19 -25.86
C THR A 464 -21.93 -5.21 -25.11
N GLU A 465 -20.96 -4.74 -24.35
CA GLU A 465 -20.12 -5.58 -23.49
C GLU A 465 -20.61 -5.50 -22.05
N THR A 466 -20.71 -6.65 -21.39
CA THR A 466 -21.02 -6.70 -19.96
C THR A 466 -19.72 -6.49 -19.17
N VAL A 467 -19.56 -5.33 -18.56
CA VAL A 467 -18.44 -4.96 -17.70
C VAL A 467 -18.84 -5.19 -16.24
N GLN A 468 -17.95 -5.78 -15.45
CA GLN A 468 -18.15 -5.91 -14.00
C GLN A 468 -17.75 -4.61 -13.32
N ARG A 469 -18.73 -3.85 -12.80
CA ARG A 469 -18.47 -2.68 -11.97
C ARG A 469 -18.39 -3.07 -10.49
N PRO A 470 -17.31 -2.74 -9.77
CA PRO A 470 -17.24 -2.97 -8.33
C PRO A 470 -18.24 -2.06 -7.60
N LEU A 471 -18.99 -2.62 -6.64
CA LEU A 471 -19.79 -1.84 -5.70
C LEU A 471 -18.89 -0.96 -4.82
N PRO A 472 -19.46 0.06 -4.15
CA PRO A 472 -18.70 0.94 -3.26
C PRO A 472 -17.88 0.15 -2.24
N ARG A 473 -16.61 0.55 -2.08
CA ARG A 473 -15.72 -0.04 -1.07
C ARG A 473 -16.24 0.29 0.33
N ARG A 474 -16.18 -0.69 1.22
CA ARG A 474 -16.40 -0.50 2.66
C ARG A 474 -15.06 -0.27 3.34
N PHE A 475 -15.03 0.52 4.39
CA PHE A 475 -13.83 0.87 5.14
C PHE A 475 -14.00 0.54 6.61
N HIS A 476 -12.93 0.09 7.24
CA HIS A 476 -12.82 -0.03 8.70
C HIS A 476 -11.47 0.55 9.12
N PRO A 477 -11.32 0.97 10.38
CA PRO A 477 -10.06 1.52 10.86
C PRO A 477 -8.93 0.49 10.73
N GLN A 478 -7.75 0.97 10.34
CA GLN A 478 -6.52 0.21 10.49
C GLN A 478 -6.12 0.14 11.97
N ASP A 479 -5.49 -0.97 12.38
CA ASP A 479 -4.84 -1.06 13.69
C ASP A 479 -3.55 -0.24 13.71
N PRO A 480 -3.26 0.50 14.80
CA PRO A 480 -2.04 1.30 14.86
C PRO A 480 -0.80 0.42 14.71
N VAL A 481 0.28 1.03 14.22
CA VAL A 481 1.53 0.37 13.88
C VAL A 481 2.66 0.91 14.73
N LEU A 482 3.49 -0.01 15.22
CA LEU A 482 4.77 0.26 15.86
C LEU A 482 5.88 0.24 14.82
N VAL A 483 6.79 1.19 14.90
CA VAL A 483 8.08 1.19 14.20
C VAL A 483 9.19 1.22 15.25
N MET A 484 10.14 0.30 15.13
CA MET A 484 11.21 0.10 16.10
C MET A 484 12.56 0.21 15.41
N ARG A 485 13.50 0.91 16.05
CA ARG A 485 14.87 1.07 15.59
C ARG A 485 15.87 0.58 16.63
N GLY A 486 16.90 -0.17 16.24
CA GLY A 486 17.95 -0.63 17.17
C GLY A 486 17.78 -2.05 17.70
N LEU A 487 16.99 -2.90 17.04
CA LEU A 487 16.74 -4.30 17.42
C LEU A 487 17.79 -5.30 16.92
N ARG A 488 18.81 -4.86 16.20
CA ARG A 488 19.78 -5.65 15.43
C ARG A 488 19.08 -6.72 14.57
N ARG A 489 18.14 -6.30 13.72
CA ARG A 489 17.31 -7.19 12.89
C ARG A 489 18.16 -8.19 12.09
N SER A 490 17.62 -9.39 11.91
CA SER A 490 18.22 -10.41 11.05
C SER A 490 17.78 -10.23 9.59
N LEU A 491 18.68 -10.51 8.65
CA LEU A 491 18.42 -10.48 7.19
C LEU A 491 18.27 -11.89 6.61
N ARG A 492 18.10 -12.92 7.44
CA ARG A 492 18.05 -14.30 6.96
C ARG A 492 16.71 -14.71 6.34
N HIS A 493 15.67 -13.87 6.49
CA HIS A 493 14.32 -14.11 5.99
C HIS A 493 13.90 -12.93 5.10
N GLY A 494 13.66 -13.18 3.82
CA GLY A 494 13.23 -12.21 2.81
C GLY A 494 14.35 -11.32 2.25
N TYR A 495 15.62 -11.68 2.42
CA TYR A 495 16.79 -10.90 1.99
C TYR A 495 17.99 -11.78 1.58
N ASP A 496 17.76 -13.03 1.17
CA ASP A 496 18.83 -13.94 0.77
C ASP A 496 19.59 -13.48 -0.51
N GLY A 497 18.98 -12.63 -1.33
CA GLY A 497 19.60 -11.99 -2.50
C GLY A 497 20.44 -10.74 -2.21
N VAL A 498 20.34 -10.09 -1.05
CA VAL A 498 20.91 -8.74 -0.81
C VAL A 498 22.44 -8.70 -0.93
N ARG A 499 23.11 -9.83 -0.71
CA ARG A 499 24.59 -9.89 -0.69
C ARG A 499 25.24 -10.15 -2.06
N THR A 500 24.45 -10.17 -3.14
CA THR A 500 24.93 -10.41 -4.50
C THR A 500 24.56 -9.26 -5.44
N PRO A 501 25.41 -8.95 -6.44
CA PRO A 501 25.03 -8.03 -7.51
C PRO A 501 23.81 -8.60 -8.25
N GLY A 502 22.71 -7.85 -8.28
CA GLY A 502 21.45 -8.25 -8.94
C GLY A 502 20.37 -8.83 -8.04
N GLU A 503 20.53 -8.79 -6.71
CA GLU A 503 19.51 -9.18 -5.72
C GLU A 503 19.01 -10.63 -5.86
N ARG A 504 19.90 -11.56 -6.29
CA ARG A 504 19.59 -12.98 -6.51
C ARG A 504 20.50 -13.91 -5.73
N LEU A 505 19.95 -14.98 -5.14
CA LEU A 505 20.73 -15.94 -4.37
C LEU A 505 21.78 -16.65 -5.25
N ALA A 506 23.06 -16.49 -4.92
CA ALA A 506 24.14 -17.16 -5.65
C ALA A 506 24.24 -18.64 -5.26
N CYS A 507 23.91 -19.52 -6.21
CA CYS A 507 24.02 -20.98 -6.10
C CYS A 507 25.30 -21.50 -6.78
N ARG A 508 25.70 -22.72 -6.43
CA ARG A 508 26.87 -23.43 -7.00
C ARG A 508 26.44 -24.75 -7.65
N LEU A 509 27.34 -25.40 -8.39
CA LEU A 509 27.08 -26.70 -9.00
C LEU A 509 27.94 -27.80 -8.35
N THR A 510 27.56 -29.06 -8.55
CA THR A 510 28.39 -30.22 -8.18
C THR A 510 29.83 -30.04 -8.68
N GLY A 511 30.81 -30.16 -7.77
CA GLY A 511 32.23 -30.00 -8.09
C GLY A 511 32.77 -28.57 -8.02
N ASP A 512 31.96 -27.58 -7.64
CA ASP A 512 32.42 -26.22 -7.35
C ASP A 512 32.94 -26.02 -5.92
N THR A 513 32.71 -26.98 -5.01
CA THR A 513 33.14 -26.85 -3.60
C THR A 513 34.66 -26.80 -3.48
N VAL A 514 35.16 -25.96 -2.57
CA VAL A 514 36.58 -25.76 -2.27
C VAL A 514 37.10 -26.93 -1.44
N THR A 515 37.56 -27.98 -2.11
CA THR A 515 38.03 -29.21 -1.43
C THR A 515 39.51 -29.18 -1.07
N ARG A 516 40.30 -28.28 -1.68
CA ARG A 516 41.72 -28.10 -1.43
C ARG A 516 42.19 -26.68 -1.74
N LEU A 517 43.32 -26.31 -1.16
CA LEU A 517 44.09 -25.13 -1.57
C LEU A 517 45.25 -25.61 -2.43
N ALA A 518 45.26 -25.20 -3.70
CA ALA A 518 46.20 -25.67 -4.70
C ALA A 518 47.65 -25.49 -4.24
N GLY A 519 48.37 -26.61 -4.16
CA GLY A 519 49.77 -26.65 -3.74
C GLY A 519 50.00 -26.45 -2.24
N VAL A 520 48.95 -26.28 -1.41
CA VAL A 520 49.08 -26.03 0.04
C VAL A 520 48.54 -27.19 0.85
N ILE A 521 47.24 -27.50 0.76
CA ILE A 521 46.61 -28.52 1.60
C ILE A 521 45.43 -29.20 0.89
N ASP A 522 45.32 -30.51 1.07
CA ASP A 522 44.11 -31.27 0.74
C ASP A 522 43.18 -31.31 1.95
N GLY A 523 41.92 -30.91 1.78
CA GLY A 523 40.98 -30.82 2.89
C GLY A 523 40.66 -32.17 3.54
N ARG A 524 40.81 -33.30 2.82
CA ARG A 524 40.59 -34.62 3.41
C ARG A 524 41.60 -34.94 4.50
N ASP A 525 42.82 -34.42 4.39
CA ASP A 525 43.89 -34.58 5.39
C ASP A 525 43.58 -33.85 6.71
N LEU A 526 42.64 -32.89 6.68
CA LEU A 526 42.21 -32.12 7.86
C LEU A 526 41.17 -32.84 8.71
N LEU A 527 40.55 -33.90 8.22
CA LEU A 527 39.48 -34.63 8.90
C LEU A 527 39.99 -35.94 9.50
N ALA A 528 39.54 -36.29 10.71
CA ALA A 528 39.89 -37.57 11.34
C ALA A 528 39.27 -38.78 10.61
N ARG A 529 38.13 -38.56 9.96
CA ARG A 529 37.39 -39.52 9.14
C ARG A 529 36.47 -38.78 8.17
N GLY A 530 35.99 -39.47 7.15
CA GLY A 530 34.86 -38.97 6.35
C GLY A 530 33.51 -39.28 6.96
N LEU A 531 32.45 -38.87 6.27
CA LEU A 531 31.09 -39.34 6.56
C LEU A 531 30.90 -40.80 6.16
N ASP A 532 31.58 -41.23 5.08
CA ASP A 532 31.69 -42.63 4.65
C ASP A 532 30.33 -43.36 4.54
N HIS A 533 29.29 -42.64 4.06
CA HIS A 533 27.91 -43.13 4.02
C HIS A 533 27.26 -43.03 2.62
N GLY A 534 26.89 -44.17 2.03
CA GLY A 534 26.40 -44.28 0.65
C GLY A 534 24.95 -43.84 0.42
N SER A 535 24.23 -43.43 1.46
CA SER A 535 22.89 -42.84 1.32
C SER A 535 22.89 -41.31 1.35
N LEU A 536 24.06 -40.68 1.42
CA LEU A 536 24.19 -39.22 1.35
C LEU A 536 24.53 -38.75 -0.08
N PRO A 537 24.10 -37.55 -0.50
CA PRO A 537 24.63 -36.86 -1.67
C PRO A 537 26.17 -36.77 -1.60
N ALA A 538 26.86 -36.89 -2.73
CA ALA A 538 28.33 -36.82 -2.76
C ALA A 538 28.83 -35.43 -2.31
N GLU A 539 28.02 -34.41 -2.57
CA GLU A 539 28.23 -33.03 -2.16
C GLU A 539 28.32 -32.88 -0.63
N ALA A 540 27.68 -33.74 0.16
CA ALA A 540 27.71 -33.64 1.62
C ALA A 540 29.13 -33.83 2.17
N GLU A 541 29.87 -34.81 1.66
CA GLU A 541 31.28 -35.02 2.03
C GLU A 541 32.14 -33.83 1.58
N ALA A 542 31.91 -33.35 0.34
CA ALA A 542 32.67 -32.25 -0.24
C ALA A 542 32.47 -30.94 0.54
N LEU A 543 31.26 -30.67 1.04
CA LEU A 543 30.93 -29.51 1.88
C LEU A 543 31.56 -29.60 3.29
N VAL A 544 31.66 -30.81 3.86
CA VAL A 544 32.37 -31.01 5.14
C VAL A 544 33.87 -30.78 4.98
N VAL A 545 34.44 -31.26 3.86
CA VAL A 545 35.84 -31.00 3.50
C VAL A 545 36.07 -29.51 3.27
N GLU A 546 35.19 -28.85 2.53
CA GLU A 546 35.22 -27.39 2.34
C GLU A 546 35.20 -26.64 3.67
N ALA A 547 34.32 -27.03 4.59
CA ALA A 547 34.27 -26.41 5.90
C ALA A 547 35.57 -26.56 6.70
N ALA A 548 36.23 -27.71 6.60
CA ALA A 548 37.54 -27.89 7.25
C ALA A 548 38.64 -27.02 6.62
N VAL A 549 38.59 -26.81 5.30
CA VAL A 549 39.58 -25.98 4.57
C VAL A 549 39.36 -24.49 4.82
N GLU A 550 38.10 -24.04 4.83
CA GLU A 550 37.75 -22.61 4.88
C GLU A 550 37.60 -22.04 6.30
N ASP A 551 37.62 -22.85 7.36
CA ASP A 551 37.41 -22.38 8.75
C ASP A 551 38.45 -21.33 9.19
N PRO A 552 38.08 -20.04 9.30
CA PRO A 552 39.03 -18.96 9.62
C PRO A 552 39.54 -18.99 11.06
N TYR A 553 38.87 -19.75 11.95
CA TYR A 553 39.25 -19.92 13.36
C TYR A 553 40.07 -21.19 13.59
N ALA A 554 40.36 -21.96 12.54
CA ALA A 554 41.35 -23.00 12.66
C ALA A 554 42.69 -22.35 13.03
N ASP A 555 43.29 -22.76 14.15
CA ASP A 555 44.72 -22.53 14.38
C ASP A 555 45.49 -23.37 13.35
N TYR A 556 45.55 -22.89 12.09
CA TYR A 556 46.24 -23.51 10.96
C TYR A 556 47.75 -23.73 11.24
N ILE A 557 48.25 -23.20 12.36
CA ILE A 557 49.54 -23.48 12.97
C ILE A 557 49.69 -24.99 13.30
N GLU A 558 48.61 -25.75 13.41
CA GLU A 558 48.67 -27.16 13.83
C GLU A 558 48.65 -28.17 12.67
N ALA A 559 48.26 -27.73 11.47
CA ALA A 559 48.48 -28.48 10.23
C ALA A 559 49.98 -28.53 9.84
N LEU A 560 50.79 -27.62 10.41
CA LEU A 560 52.20 -27.41 10.08
C LEU A 560 53.10 -28.62 10.35
N GLY A 561 52.76 -29.47 11.31
CA GLY A 561 53.52 -30.69 11.59
C GLY A 561 53.39 -31.76 10.49
N ARG A 562 52.34 -31.71 9.66
CA ARG A 562 52.06 -32.73 8.62
C ARG A 562 52.20 -32.19 7.19
N LEU A 563 52.11 -30.87 6.99
CA LEU A 563 52.38 -30.19 5.72
C LEU A 563 53.82 -30.34 5.21
N HIS A 564 54.74 -30.82 6.06
CA HIS A 564 56.09 -31.23 5.65
C HIS A 564 56.07 -32.30 4.53
N ARG A 565 54.99 -33.09 4.39
CA ARG A 565 54.81 -34.05 3.28
C ARG A 565 54.74 -33.42 1.90
N TYR A 566 54.39 -32.14 1.80
CA TYR A 566 54.31 -31.40 0.53
C TYR A 566 55.54 -30.50 0.27
N GLY A 567 56.55 -30.52 1.15
CA GLY A 567 57.82 -29.82 0.96
C GLY A 567 57.78 -28.29 1.16
N LEU A 568 56.68 -27.73 1.70
CA LEU A 568 56.55 -26.29 1.95
C LEU A 568 57.09 -25.87 3.33
N PRO A 569 57.73 -24.69 3.45
CA PRO A 569 58.08 -24.12 4.74
C PRO A 569 56.82 -23.86 5.58
N PRO A 570 56.75 -24.37 6.83
CA PRO A 570 55.57 -24.26 7.66
C PRO A 570 55.07 -22.81 7.87
N GLU A 571 55.97 -21.86 8.08
CA GLU A 571 55.60 -20.47 8.31
C GLU A 571 54.91 -19.83 7.11
N GLU A 572 55.39 -20.13 5.90
CA GLU A 572 54.82 -19.60 4.65
C GLU A 572 53.44 -20.22 4.35
N ALA A 573 53.28 -21.52 4.62
CA ALA A 573 51.99 -22.20 4.50
C ALA A 573 50.96 -21.63 5.49
N ALA A 574 51.35 -21.40 6.75
CA ALA A 574 50.49 -20.74 7.74
C ALA A 574 50.12 -19.30 7.33
N ARG A 575 51.09 -18.53 6.81
CA ARG A 575 50.83 -17.16 6.36
C ARG A 575 49.84 -17.15 5.21
N ARG A 576 49.93 -18.11 4.29
CA ARG A 576 48.98 -18.27 3.19
C ARG A 576 47.59 -18.67 3.66
N LEU A 577 47.47 -19.63 4.58
CA LEU A 577 46.19 -20.06 5.15
C LEU A 577 45.47 -18.91 5.88
N ARG A 578 46.21 -18.15 6.69
CA ARG A 578 45.66 -16.94 7.33
C ARG A 578 45.20 -15.90 6.32
N ALA A 579 45.91 -15.73 5.21
CA ALA A 579 45.51 -14.80 4.15
C ALA A 579 44.20 -15.25 3.48
N GLU A 580 44.01 -16.55 3.21
CA GLU A 580 42.74 -17.09 2.68
C GLU A 580 41.58 -16.88 3.64
N GLY A 581 41.77 -17.18 4.93
CA GLY A 581 40.77 -16.94 5.97
C GLY A 581 40.41 -15.44 6.10
N ALA A 582 41.42 -14.56 6.10
CA ALA A 582 41.20 -13.12 6.14
C ALA A 582 40.47 -12.59 4.88
N MET A 583 40.82 -13.09 3.70
CA MET A 583 40.12 -12.76 2.45
C MET A 583 38.66 -13.21 2.49
N MET A 584 38.38 -14.39 3.04
CA MET A 584 37.02 -14.88 3.25
C MET A 584 36.23 -13.95 4.19
N VAL A 585 36.77 -13.65 5.38
CA VAL A 585 36.10 -12.75 6.34
C VAL A 585 35.85 -11.37 5.73
N TRP A 586 36.83 -10.82 4.99
CA TRP A 586 36.65 -9.57 4.25
C TRP A 586 35.53 -9.68 3.22
N SER A 587 35.48 -10.77 2.44
CA SER A 587 34.44 -10.98 1.42
C SER A 587 33.01 -11.06 1.99
N LEU A 588 32.85 -11.53 3.23
CA LEU A 588 31.56 -11.53 3.93
C LEU A 588 31.10 -10.11 4.32
N ALA A 589 32.04 -9.25 4.71
CA ALA A 589 31.75 -7.88 5.12
C ALA A 589 31.64 -6.89 3.94
N PHE A 590 32.42 -7.10 2.88
CA PHE A 590 32.52 -6.18 1.74
C PHE A 590 32.63 -6.93 0.40
N PRO A 591 31.58 -7.66 -0.04
CA PRO A 591 31.63 -8.54 -1.20
C PRO A 591 32.09 -7.83 -2.49
N SER A 592 31.55 -6.64 -2.77
CA SER A 592 31.87 -5.86 -3.98
C SER A 592 33.32 -5.37 -4.02
N ARG A 593 33.95 -5.16 -2.85
CA ARG A 593 35.36 -4.75 -2.73
C ARG A 593 36.33 -5.92 -2.73
N ALA A 594 35.86 -7.11 -2.33
CA ALA A 594 36.65 -8.33 -2.26
C ALA A 594 36.75 -9.07 -3.61
N ALA A 595 35.84 -8.81 -4.56
CA ALA A 595 35.83 -9.47 -5.87
C ALA A 595 37.19 -9.40 -6.61
N PRO A 596 37.90 -8.26 -6.66
CA PRO A 596 39.24 -8.23 -7.23
C PRO A 596 40.25 -9.09 -6.45
N LEU A 597 40.09 -9.35 -5.15
CA LEU A 597 41.09 -10.15 -4.43
C LEU A 597 40.95 -11.66 -4.70
N THR A 598 39.81 -12.10 -5.25
CA THR A 598 39.53 -13.52 -5.50
C THR A 598 40.47 -14.17 -6.53
N HIS A 599 41.00 -13.42 -7.50
CA HIS A 599 41.96 -13.95 -8.47
C HIS A 599 43.33 -14.28 -7.86
N LEU A 600 43.62 -13.78 -6.66
CA LEU A 600 44.84 -14.11 -5.92
C LEU A 600 44.65 -15.35 -5.02
N SER A 601 43.45 -15.93 -4.93
CA SER A 601 43.14 -17.09 -4.11
C SER A 601 43.70 -18.39 -4.71
N LEU A 602 44.10 -19.34 -3.85
CA LEU A 602 44.56 -20.69 -4.22
C LEU A 602 43.44 -21.73 -4.09
N LYS A 603 42.20 -21.30 -3.82
CA LYS A 603 41.05 -22.19 -3.72
C LYS A 603 40.82 -22.93 -5.03
N ASP A 604 40.83 -24.26 -4.97
CA ASP A 604 40.37 -25.10 -6.08
C ASP A 604 38.86 -25.30 -5.96
N GLY A 605 38.10 -24.36 -6.52
CA GLY A 605 36.65 -24.28 -6.41
C GLY A 605 36.15 -22.83 -6.42
N THR A 606 34.91 -22.65 -6.05
CA THR A 606 34.26 -21.35 -5.87
C THR A 606 33.75 -21.26 -4.43
N GLY A 607 34.12 -20.20 -3.72
CA GLY A 607 33.64 -19.97 -2.36
C GLY A 607 32.10 -19.92 -2.29
N SER A 608 31.55 -20.29 -1.13
CA SER A 608 30.10 -20.22 -0.91
C SER A 608 29.59 -18.78 -0.93
N SER A 609 28.31 -18.61 -1.26
CA SER A 609 27.59 -17.35 -1.03
C SER A 609 27.74 -16.93 0.44
N PRO A 610 27.88 -15.62 0.72
CA PRO A 610 27.88 -15.08 2.08
C PRO A 610 26.62 -15.40 2.92
N VAL A 611 25.54 -15.88 2.29
CA VAL A 611 24.34 -16.37 2.99
C VAL A 611 24.60 -17.72 3.69
N GLY A 612 25.40 -18.59 3.04
CA GLY A 612 25.67 -19.94 3.53
C GLY A 612 26.78 -20.01 4.58
N ILE A 613 27.37 -18.88 4.97
CA ILE A 613 28.51 -18.79 5.87
C ILE A 613 28.16 -17.89 7.06
N THR A 614 28.18 -18.46 8.27
CA THR A 614 28.00 -17.73 9.52
C THR A 614 29.29 -17.79 10.34
N LEU A 615 29.82 -16.62 10.69
CA LEU A 615 30.82 -16.50 11.76
C LEU A 615 30.06 -16.36 13.07
N TRP A 616 30.32 -17.26 14.02
CA TRP A 616 29.48 -17.37 15.20
C TRP A 616 29.54 -16.13 16.10
N ARG A 617 28.33 -15.75 16.52
CA ARG A 617 27.98 -14.89 17.64
C ARG A 617 26.69 -15.47 18.21
N GLN A 618 26.30 -15.11 19.44
CA GLN A 618 25.05 -15.64 19.99
C GLN A 618 23.88 -15.31 19.06
N ALA A 619 23.02 -16.30 18.82
CA ALA A 619 21.91 -16.11 17.91
C ALA A 619 20.92 -15.08 18.49
N TRP A 620 20.54 -14.11 17.66
CA TRP A 620 19.50 -13.13 17.92
C TRP A 620 18.78 -12.87 16.60
N VAL A 621 17.54 -13.34 16.50
CA VAL A 621 16.73 -13.25 15.28
C VAL A 621 15.35 -12.76 15.67
N PRO A 622 15.13 -11.44 15.86
CA PRO A 622 13.83 -10.88 16.23
C PRO A 622 12.75 -11.32 15.24
N LEU A 623 11.66 -11.93 15.72
CA LEU A 623 10.56 -12.39 14.88
C LEU A 623 9.20 -11.82 15.32
N TRP A 624 8.96 -11.68 16.62
CA TRP A 624 7.67 -11.20 17.13
C TRP A 624 7.82 -10.01 18.05
N CYS A 625 6.75 -9.23 18.10
CA CYS A 625 6.52 -8.17 19.06
C CYS A 625 5.27 -8.54 19.87
N GLU A 626 5.42 -8.69 21.17
CA GLU A 626 4.32 -8.85 22.10
C GLU A 626 4.03 -7.52 22.78
N TRP A 627 2.76 -7.17 22.83
CA TRP A 627 2.31 -5.88 23.33
C TRP A 627 1.19 -6.06 24.34
N GLU A 628 1.18 -5.19 25.34
CA GLU A 628 0.10 -5.03 26.30
C GLU A 628 -0.31 -3.56 26.33
N LEU A 629 -1.57 -3.31 25.99
CA LEU A 629 -2.18 -1.99 25.91
C LEU A 629 -3.20 -1.83 27.02
N GLU A 630 -3.09 -0.75 27.77
CA GLU A 630 -4.12 -0.30 28.70
C GLU A 630 -4.98 0.73 27.97
N TRP A 631 -6.23 0.38 27.64
CA TRP A 631 -7.14 1.22 26.87
C TRP A 631 -8.31 1.70 27.72
N ASN A 632 -8.52 3.02 27.75
CA ASN A 632 -9.68 3.64 28.37
C ASN A 632 -10.73 3.98 27.28
N PRO A 633 -11.86 3.25 27.21
CA PRO A 633 -12.91 3.49 26.21
C PRO A 633 -13.67 4.78 26.49
N HIS A 634 -13.90 5.59 25.46
CA HIS A 634 -14.77 6.76 25.49
C HIS A 634 -15.96 6.52 24.54
N PRO A 635 -16.91 5.63 24.90
CA PRO A 635 -17.91 5.11 23.97
C PRO A 635 -18.81 6.22 23.42
N ASP A 636 -19.04 7.29 24.18
CA ASP A 636 -19.86 8.42 23.73
C ASP A 636 -19.11 9.44 22.88
N ALA A 637 -17.80 9.26 22.62
CA ALA A 637 -16.97 10.22 21.89
C ALA A 637 -17.15 11.69 22.31
N GLY A 638 -17.64 11.95 23.53
CA GLY A 638 -18.04 13.30 23.98
C GLY A 638 -16.84 14.22 24.18
N ASP A 639 -15.67 13.64 24.38
CA ASP A 639 -14.39 14.34 24.49
C ASP A 639 -13.70 14.55 23.13
N TRP A 640 -14.42 14.39 22.01
CA TRP A 640 -13.87 14.53 20.67
C TRP A 640 -14.65 15.56 19.86
N GLU A 641 -13.93 16.40 19.13
CA GLU A 641 -14.51 17.39 18.21
C GLU A 641 -14.09 17.07 16.77
N LEU A 642 -15.03 17.14 15.82
CA LEU A 642 -14.71 16.95 14.41
C LEU A 642 -14.06 18.22 13.85
N GLY A 643 -12.75 18.17 13.64
CA GLY A 643 -11.96 19.21 13.00
C GLY A 643 -12.22 19.31 11.49
N GLU A 644 -11.25 19.83 10.74
CA GLU A 644 -11.36 19.98 9.28
C GLU A 644 -11.43 18.63 8.55
N LEU A 645 -10.67 17.63 9.01
CA LEU A 645 -10.53 16.32 8.36
C LEU A 645 -10.83 15.14 9.30
N ASP A 646 -10.38 15.23 10.55
CA ASP A 646 -10.48 14.16 11.54
C ASP A 646 -10.88 14.69 12.92
N PHE A 647 -11.04 13.80 13.90
CA PHE A 647 -11.38 14.14 15.27
C PHE A 647 -10.15 14.54 16.08
N ASP A 648 -10.24 15.70 16.71
CA ASP A 648 -9.28 16.16 17.70
C ASP A 648 -9.81 15.90 19.12
N PRO A 649 -8.96 15.45 20.06
CA PRO A 649 -9.36 15.31 21.46
C PRO A 649 -9.51 16.69 22.10
N HIS A 650 -10.54 16.87 22.92
CA HIS A 650 -10.73 18.10 23.71
C HIS A 650 -9.59 18.27 24.72
N SER A 651 -9.24 19.52 25.04
CA SER A 651 -8.14 19.83 25.98
C SER A 651 -8.37 19.31 27.41
N ALA A 652 -9.62 18.99 27.79
CA ALA A 652 -9.98 18.41 29.09
C ALA A 652 -10.00 16.87 29.07
N ALA A 653 -9.86 16.25 27.89
CA ALA A 653 -9.84 14.80 27.72
C ALA A 653 -8.54 14.23 28.31
N GLY A 654 -8.65 13.24 29.19
CA GLY A 654 -7.52 12.65 29.88
C GLY A 654 -7.62 11.13 30.00
N PHE A 655 -6.49 10.48 30.24
CA PHE A 655 -6.46 9.04 30.52
C PHE A 655 -6.86 8.78 31.98
N SER A 656 -7.90 7.96 32.18
CA SER A 656 -8.32 7.45 33.49
C SER A 656 -8.03 5.96 33.59
N GLN A 657 -7.39 5.55 34.68
CA GLN A 657 -7.21 4.12 35.00
C GLN A 657 -8.52 3.45 35.42
N THR A 658 -9.50 4.22 35.92
CA THR A 658 -10.81 3.68 36.30
C THR A 658 -11.61 3.42 35.03
N GLY A 659 -11.90 2.14 34.74
CA GLY A 659 -12.60 1.71 33.53
C GLY A 659 -11.70 1.23 32.38
N ALA A 660 -10.38 1.26 32.56
CA ALA A 660 -9.44 0.80 31.55
C ALA A 660 -9.45 -0.73 31.40
N THR A 661 -9.39 -1.19 30.15
CA THR A 661 -9.30 -2.61 29.77
C THR A 661 -7.90 -2.91 29.26
N VAL A 662 -7.37 -4.08 29.60
CA VAL A 662 -6.05 -4.53 29.15
C VAL A 662 -6.22 -5.42 27.92
N LEU A 663 -5.66 -4.97 26.80
CA LEU A 663 -5.62 -5.70 25.54
C LEU A 663 -4.20 -6.20 25.30
N ARG A 664 -4.06 -7.42 24.78
CA ARG A 664 -2.76 -8.06 24.54
C ARG A 664 -2.77 -8.73 23.18
N GLY A 665 -1.61 -8.75 22.54
CA GLY A 665 -1.42 -9.46 21.29
C GLY A 665 0.05 -9.77 21.02
N ARG A 666 0.27 -10.61 20.00
CA ARG A 666 1.58 -10.94 19.44
C ARG A 666 1.52 -10.71 17.94
N SER A 667 2.44 -9.92 17.44
CA SER A 667 2.47 -9.47 16.06
C SER A 667 3.82 -9.80 15.43
N SER A 668 3.83 -10.14 14.14
CA SER A 668 5.08 -10.46 13.45
C SER A 668 5.86 -9.19 13.12
N LEU A 669 7.18 -9.23 13.32
CA LEU A 669 8.07 -8.16 12.92
C LEU A 669 8.29 -8.21 11.41
N VAL A 670 7.95 -7.13 10.73
CA VAL A 670 8.13 -6.99 9.28
C VAL A 670 9.04 -5.82 8.96
N SER A 671 9.70 -5.88 7.81
CA SER A 671 10.64 -4.85 7.34
C SER A 671 10.07 -3.98 6.23
N ALA A 672 8.75 -4.06 6.01
CA ALA A 672 8.01 -3.29 5.00
C ALA A 672 8.34 -1.77 4.99
N PRO A 673 8.46 -1.07 6.14
CA PRO A 673 8.77 0.37 6.11
C PRO A 673 10.17 0.67 5.57
N SER A 674 11.13 -0.23 5.80
CA SER A 674 12.49 -0.08 5.26
C SER A 674 12.52 -0.24 3.75
N ARG A 675 11.83 -1.26 3.23
CA ARG A 675 11.74 -1.50 1.78
C ARG A 675 11.00 -0.36 1.10
N ALA A 676 9.85 0.05 1.64
CA ALA A 676 9.06 1.15 1.08
C ALA A 676 9.87 2.47 1.03
N LEU A 677 10.65 2.78 2.07
CA LEU A 677 11.54 3.95 2.05
C LEU A 677 12.65 3.81 1.01
N GLY A 678 13.28 2.64 0.90
CA GLY A 678 14.30 2.37 -0.12
C GLY A 678 13.76 2.51 -1.54
N ASP A 679 12.58 1.95 -1.81
CA ASP A 679 11.88 2.03 -3.10
C ASP A 679 11.52 3.47 -3.45
N GLU A 680 11.05 4.25 -2.47
CA GLU A 680 10.74 5.67 -2.66
C GLU A 680 12.01 6.48 -2.97
N ILE A 681 13.10 6.24 -2.25
CA ILE A 681 14.39 6.89 -2.54
C ILE A 681 14.86 6.54 -3.95
N SER A 682 14.75 5.27 -4.35
CA SER A 682 15.09 4.83 -5.71
C SER A 682 14.23 5.51 -6.77
N ARG A 683 12.92 5.62 -6.53
CA ARG A 683 11.99 6.30 -7.44
C ARG A 683 12.30 7.79 -7.55
N PHE A 684 12.55 8.43 -6.42
CA PHE A 684 12.93 9.85 -6.36
C PHE A 684 14.23 10.10 -7.14
N LEU A 685 15.26 9.27 -6.92
CA LEU A 685 16.53 9.39 -7.66
C LEU A 685 16.38 9.13 -9.15
N ALA A 686 15.52 8.19 -9.55
CA ALA A 686 15.25 7.93 -10.96
C ALA A 686 14.53 9.10 -11.65
N GLU A 687 13.66 9.81 -10.92
CA GLU A 687 13.04 11.03 -11.44
C GLU A 687 14.03 12.19 -11.47
N GLU A 688 14.87 12.33 -10.45
CA GLU A 688 15.94 13.31 -10.42
C GLU A 688 16.93 13.12 -11.58
N ASP A 689 17.35 11.88 -11.85
CA ASP A 689 18.22 11.56 -13.00
C ASP A 689 17.56 12.00 -14.33
N ARG A 690 16.22 11.93 -14.45
CA ARG A 690 15.49 12.44 -15.64
C ARG A 690 15.45 13.96 -15.70
N LEU A 691 15.38 14.64 -14.56
CA LEU A 691 15.44 16.10 -14.48
C LEU A 691 16.85 16.62 -14.78
N ASP A 692 17.89 15.95 -14.29
CA ASP A 692 19.30 16.26 -14.59
C ASP A 692 19.59 16.21 -16.09
N LEU A 693 19.04 15.21 -16.80
CA LEU A 693 19.14 15.12 -18.26
C LEU A 693 18.57 16.35 -18.99
N ARG A 694 17.66 17.10 -18.35
CA ARG A 694 17.06 18.34 -18.86
C ARG A 694 17.70 19.60 -18.28
N GLY A 695 18.67 19.47 -17.37
CA GLY A 695 19.26 20.59 -16.62
C GLY A 695 18.33 21.16 -15.54
N GLU A 696 17.31 20.41 -15.11
CA GLU A 696 16.30 20.81 -14.13
C GLU A 696 16.46 20.09 -12.77
N GLY A 697 17.60 19.44 -12.54
CA GLY A 697 17.94 18.77 -11.28
C GLY A 697 17.88 19.72 -10.08
N ARG A 698 17.38 19.19 -8.95
CA ARG A 698 17.13 19.88 -7.69
C ARG A 698 18.11 19.51 -6.58
N ILE A 699 18.84 18.40 -6.68
CA ILE A 699 19.82 17.95 -5.69
C ILE A 699 21.22 17.78 -6.29
N ASP A 700 22.24 17.86 -5.45
CA ASP A 700 23.64 17.68 -5.88
C ASP A 700 24.05 16.18 -5.96
N ASP A 701 25.09 15.90 -6.76
CA ASP A 701 25.66 14.55 -6.94
C ASP A 701 26.07 13.90 -5.61
N ALA A 702 26.49 14.70 -4.62
CA ALA A 702 26.94 14.21 -3.33
C ALA A 702 25.77 13.70 -2.47
N LEU A 703 24.63 14.38 -2.49
CA LEU A 703 23.38 13.96 -1.87
C LEU A 703 22.78 12.78 -2.64
N ALA A 704 22.73 12.83 -3.97
CA ALA A 704 22.29 11.71 -4.79
C ALA A 704 23.10 10.45 -4.48
N SER A 705 24.42 10.56 -4.37
CA SER A 705 25.29 9.45 -4.00
C SER A 705 25.06 8.93 -2.56
N ARG A 706 24.71 9.81 -1.60
CA ARG A 706 24.33 9.38 -0.24
C ARG A 706 23.01 8.63 -0.23
N LEU A 707 22.01 9.12 -0.96
CA LEU A 707 20.71 8.48 -1.11
C LEU A 707 20.81 7.15 -1.87
N ARG A 708 21.61 7.09 -2.94
CA ARG A 708 21.92 5.84 -3.66
C ARG A 708 22.57 4.83 -2.73
N ARG A 709 23.49 5.23 -1.85
CA ARG A 709 24.04 4.32 -0.83
C ARG A 709 23.00 3.88 0.19
N LEU A 710 22.15 4.79 0.66
CA LEU A 710 21.07 4.47 1.61
C LEU A 710 20.06 3.47 1.01
N SER A 711 19.75 3.59 -0.28
CA SER A 711 18.87 2.66 -1.00
C SER A 711 19.55 1.36 -1.44
N ALA A 712 20.69 1.45 -2.16
CA ALA A 712 21.35 0.32 -2.81
C ALA A 712 22.02 -0.67 -1.84
N ASP A 713 22.33 -0.24 -0.62
CA ASP A 713 22.87 -1.16 0.38
C ASP A 713 21.78 -2.11 0.90
N GLN A 714 20.47 -1.81 0.70
CA GLN A 714 19.36 -2.41 1.48
C GLN A 714 19.74 -2.49 2.99
N GLY A 715 20.64 -1.58 3.37
CA GLY A 715 21.75 -1.80 4.32
C GLY A 715 21.36 -1.30 5.67
N VAL A 716 20.18 -1.77 6.09
CA VAL A 716 19.77 -1.88 7.48
C VAL A 716 19.85 -0.57 8.27
N PRO A 717 19.03 0.47 7.97
CA PRO A 717 18.34 1.04 9.11
C PRO A 717 17.69 -0.16 9.79
N ASP A 718 18.15 -0.44 11.00
CA ASP A 718 17.70 -1.52 11.85
C ASP A 718 16.27 -1.25 12.29
N LEU A 719 15.38 -1.23 11.31
CA LEU A 719 14.05 -0.69 11.33
C LEU A 719 13.10 -1.82 10.98
N VAL A 720 12.18 -2.08 11.88
CA VAL A 720 11.12 -3.07 11.73
C VAL A 720 9.82 -2.47 12.22
N SER A 721 8.70 -2.99 11.74
CA SER A 721 7.39 -2.63 12.22
C SER A 721 6.61 -3.86 12.68
N ALA A 722 5.67 -3.62 13.58
CA ALA A 722 4.62 -4.57 13.95
C ALA A 722 3.31 -3.79 14.10
N GLY A 723 2.20 -4.30 13.57
CA GLY A 723 0.88 -3.77 13.92
C GLY A 723 0.52 -4.14 15.35
N PHE A 724 -0.48 -3.48 15.93
CA PHE A 724 -1.24 -4.08 17.04
C PHE A 724 -2.22 -5.11 16.48
N ASP A 725 -1.70 -6.12 15.78
CA ASP A 725 -2.50 -7.08 15.01
C ASP A 725 -3.54 -7.76 15.92
N GLY A 726 -4.79 -7.78 15.49
CA GLY A 726 -5.88 -8.35 16.25
C GLY A 726 -6.53 -7.37 17.23
N LEU A 727 -6.07 -6.11 17.35
CA LEU A 727 -6.67 -5.12 18.25
C LEU A 727 -8.15 -4.89 17.89
N ARG A 728 -8.47 -4.71 16.61
CA ARG A 728 -9.84 -4.58 16.14
C ARG A 728 -10.66 -5.84 16.43
N GLU A 729 -10.12 -7.02 16.17
CA GLU A 729 -10.80 -8.29 16.43
C GLU A 729 -11.09 -8.46 17.93
N ARG A 730 -10.13 -8.13 18.80
CA ARG A 730 -10.33 -8.10 20.26
C ARG A 730 -11.44 -7.14 20.66
N MET A 731 -11.46 -5.92 20.11
CA MET A 731 -12.55 -4.96 20.33
C MET A 731 -13.90 -5.48 19.82
N LEU A 732 -13.93 -6.29 18.76
CA LEU A 732 -15.16 -6.94 18.28
C LEU A 732 -15.57 -8.17 19.10
N GLY A 733 -14.84 -8.49 20.17
CA GLY A 733 -15.11 -9.56 21.12
C GLY A 733 -14.57 -10.93 20.70
N PHE A 734 -13.64 -10.98 19.73
CA PHE A 734 -12.91 -12.21 19.39
C PHE A 734 -11.77 -12.46 20.37
N THR A 735 -11.45 -13.72 20.65
CA THR A 735 -10.33 -14.11 21.52
C THR A 735 -9.31 -14.95 20.74
N ASP A 736 -8.02 -14.73 21.00
CA ASP A 736 -6.90 -15.38 20.28
C ASP A 736 -6.85 -16.92 20.47
N ASP A 737 -7.70 -17.48 21.34
CA ASP A 737 -7.77 -18.92 21.62
C ASP A 737 -8.54 -19.73 20.57
N VAL A 738 -9.18 -19.07 19.59
CA VAL A 738 -9.82 -19.79 18.50
C VAL A 738 -8.75 -20.18 17.49
N ALA A 739 -8.15 -21.35 17.73
CA ALA A 739 -7.46 -22.12 16.72
C ALA A 739 -8.18 -21.96 15.37
N LEU A 740 -7.45 -21.64 14.32
CA LEU A 740 -7.93 -21.76 12.94
C LEU A 740 -8.15 -23.26 12.67
N THR A 741 -9.22 -23.83 13.21
CA THR A 741 -9.73 -25.11 12.76
C THR A 741 -10.13 -24.90 11.30
N PRO A 742 -9.47 -25.56 10.33
CA PRO A 742 -9.77 -25.33 8.93
C PRO A 742 -11.27 -25.54 8.66
N GLY A 743 -11.94 -24.51 8.13
CA GLY A 743 -13.36 -24.56 7.79
C GLY A 743 -14.33 -24.16 8.91
N VAL A 744 -13.87 -23.84 10.13
CA VAL A 744 -14.73 -23.27 11.19
C VAL A 744 -14.36 -21.80 11.38
N PRO A 745 -15.26 -20.84 11.05
CA PRO A 745 -14.97 -19.42 11.26
C PRO A 745 -14.85 -19.14 12.77
N PRO A 746 -13.91 -18.25 13.18
CA PRO A 746 -13.81 -17.86 14.57
C PRO A 746 -15.12 -17.24 15.04
N ALA A 747 -15.53 -17.59 16.26
CA ALA A 747 -16.72 -17.05 16.89
C ALA A 747 -16.30 -16.07 18.00
N PRO A 748 -16.95 -14.91 18.12
CA PRO A 748 -16.69 -14.01 19.22
C PRO A 748 -17.17 -14.63 20.54
N THR A 749 -16.55 -14.25 21.65
CA THR A 749 -16.91 -14.71 22.99
C THR A 749 -17.42 -13.58 23.89
N GLU A 750 -17.10 -12.33 23.53
CA GLU A 750 -17.43 -11.14 24.31
C GLU A 750 -18.32 -10.14 23.53
N PRO A 751 -19.00 -9.19 24.20
CA PRO A 751 -19.69 -8.09 23.55
C PRO A 751 -18.71 -7.21 22.73
N PRO A 752 -19.11 -6.67 21.57
CA PRO A 752 -18.24 -5.86 20.74
C PRO A 752 -18.27 -4.38 21.14
N ASP A 753 -17.11 -3.74 21.14
CA ASP A 753 -16.92 -2.30 21.04
C ASP A 753 -16.98 -1.88 19.57
N LEU A 754 -18.20 -1.55 19.09
CA LEU A 754 -18.44 -1.22 17.69
C LEU A 754 -17.86 0.16 17.29
N LEU A 755 -17.61 1.05 18.26
CA LEU A 755 -16.96 2.34 18.08
C LEU A 755 -15.65 2.36 18.86
N ARG A 756 -14.51 2.35 18.15
CA ARG A 756 -13.20 2.58 18.73
C ARG A 756 -13.05 4.07 19.01
N ALA A 757 -13.06 4.45 20.29
CA ALA A 757 -12.83 5.81 20.74
C ALA A 757 -12.19 5.79 22.14
N GLY A 758 -11.22 6.67 22.38
CA GLY A 758 -10.64 6.86 23.72
C GLY A 758 -9.11 6.96 23.70
N PHE A 759 -8.50 6.70 24.84
CA PHE A 759 -7.07 6.89 25.03
C PHE A 759 -6.42 5.58 25.46
N ALA A 760 -5.20 5.34 24.99
CA ALA A 760 -4.49 4.12 25.30
C ALA A 760 -3.05 4.41 25.73
N ARG A 761 -2.53 3.54 26.60
CA ARG A 761 -1.17 3.59 27.11
C ARG A 761 -0.51 2.23 26.94
N LEU A 762 0.71 2.22 26.40
CA LEU A 762 1.47 1.00 26.26
C LEU A 762 2.05 0.59 27.63
N ARG A 763 1.62 -0.56 28.14
CA ARG A 763 2.00 -1.06 29.47
C ARG A 763 3.22 -1.98 29.42
N GLN A 764 3.30 -2.83 28.41
CA GLN A 764 4.45 -3.70 28.18
C GLN A 764 4.69 -3.87 26.67
N LEU A 765 5.96 -3.89 26.28
CA LEU A 765 6.38 -4.18 24.91
C LEU A 765 7.62 -5.06 24.94
N ARG A 766 7.52 -6.26 24.37
CA ARG A 766 8.57 -7.27 24.40
C ARG A 766 8.82 -7.82 23.01
N VAL A 767 10.07 -7.77 22.57
CA VAL A 767 10.49 -8.45 21.33
C VAL A 767 10.93 -9.87 21.67
N VAL A 768 10.49 -10.82 20.86
CA VAL A 768 10.79 -12.24 20.98
C VAL A 768 11.50 -12.71 19.71
N ASP A 769 12.62 -13.41 19.90
CA ASP A 769 13.43 -13.93 18.80
C ASP A 769 13.05 -15.37 18.40
N ALA A 770 13.63 -15.87 17.30
CA ALA A 770 13.42 -17.22 16.79
C ALA A 770 13.72 -18.35 17.77
N PHE A 771 14.57 -18.11 18.77
CA PHE A 771 14.90 -19.05 19.83
C PHE A 771 14.12 -18.76 21.12
N GLY A 772 13.09 -17.91 21.10
CA GLY A 772 12.28 -17.55 22.26
C GLY A 772 12.99 -16.63 23.26
N ARG A 773 14.20 -16.11 22.95
CA ARG A 773 14.89 -15.12 23.77
C ARG A 773 14.13 -13.80 23.68
N THR A 774 14.16 -13.01 24.75
CA THR A 774 13.34 -11.79 24.85
C THR A 774 14.17 -10.54 25.15
N VAL A 775 13.67 -9.39 24.70
CA VAL A 775 14.08 -8.04 25.14
C VAL A 775 12.85 -7.20 25.40
N ASP A 776 12.75 -6.63 26.60
CA ASP A 776 11.74 -5.62 26.91
C ASP A 776 12.18 -4.24 26.39
N LEU A 777 11.29 -3.58 25.66
CA LEU A 777 11.58 -2.31 25.00
C LEU A 777 11.18 -1.08 25.82
N LEU A 778 10.32 -1.26 26.82
CA LEU A 778 9.89 -0.18 27.70
C LEU A 778 10.66 -0.24 29.02
N ASP A 779 11.25 0.89 29.38
CA ASP A 779 11.69 1.14 30.74
C ASP A 779 10.53 1.78 31.52
N PRO A 780 10.09 1.21 32.66
CA PRO A 780 9.09 1.82 33.54
C PRO A 780 9.41 3.28 33.94
N ALA A 781 10.69 3.68 33.92
CA ALA A 781 11.14 5.02 34.29
C ALA A 781 11.06 6.06 33.16
N THR A 782 11.01 5.64 31.88
CA THR A 782 11.05 6.58 30.74
C THR A 782 10.23 6.05 29.57
N PRO A 783 9.11 6.70 29.16
CA PRO A 783 8.34 6.25 27.99
C PRO A 783 9.15 6.52 26.70
N PRO A 784 9.59 5.48 25.97
CA PRO A 784 10.50 5.63 24.84
C PRO A 784 9.78 5.81 23.49
N ALA A 785 8.44 5.90 23.49
CA ALA A 785 7.65 5.92 22.28
C ALA A 785 7.41 7.36 21.76
N TYR A 786 7.77 7.62 20.51
CA TYR A 786 7.26 8.76 19.76
C TYR A 786 5.84 8.45 19.27
N VAL A 787 4.94 9.43 19.25
CA VAL A 787 3.56 9.23 18.80
C VAL A 787 3.29 10.16 17.63
N GLY A 788 2.86 9.57 16.52
CA GLY A 788 2.47 10.29 15.31
C GLY A 788 1.28 11.23 15.55
N SER A 789 1.22 12.28 14.73
CA SER A 789 0.25 13.35 14.83
C SER A 789 -1.21 12.88 14.89
N GLY A 790 -1.61 11.88 14.11
CA GLY A 790 -2.97 11.35 14.04
C GLY A 790 -3.37 10.49 15.23
N LEU A 791 -2.41 10.07 16.07
CA LEU A 791 -2.67 9.36 17.33
C LEU A 791 -2.20 10.16 18.55
N ARG A 792 -1.90 11.45 18.39
CA ARG A 792 -1.33 12.25 19.48
C ARG A 792 -2.35 12.40 20.62
N GLY A 793 -2.01 11.91 21.80
CA GLY A 793 -2.80 12.07 23.00
C GLY A 793 -2.46 13.34 23.80
N PRO A 794 -3.16 13.58 24.91
CA PRO A 794 -2.97 14.75 25.77
C PRO A 794 -1.63 14.73 26.54
N ALA A 795 -1.00 13.56 26.68
CA ALA A 795 0.27 13.36 27.35
C ALA A 795 1.24 12.57 26.46
N ARG A 796 2.54 12.65 26.75
CA ARG A 796 3.58 12.03 25.92
C ARG A 796 3.53 10.48 25.90
N ASP A 797 3.08 9.87 26.98
CA ASP A 797 2.96 8.40 27.14
C ASP A 797 1.57 7.86 26.78
N VAL A 798 0.63 8.73 26.43
CA VAL A 798 -0.75 8.38 26.08
C VAL A 798 -0.97 8.70 24.60
N PHE A 799 -1.55 7.76 23.87
CA PHE A 799 -1.97 7.98 22.50
C PHE A 799 -3.48 7.90 22.34
N ALA A 800 -3.98 8.71 21.43
CA ALA A 800 -5.38 8.88 21.06
C ALA A 800 -5.78 7.78 20.07
N LEU A 801 -6.90 7.10 20.34
CA LEU A 801 -7.59 6.26 19.37
C LEU A 801 -8.86 7.03 18.96
N PRO A 802 -8.83 7.77 17.83
CA PRO A 802 -9.93 8.64 17.45
C PRO A 802 -11.19 7.83 17.14
N PRO A 803 -12.40 8.43 17.25
CA PRO A 803 -13.66 7.78 16.94
C PRO A 803 -13.65 7.13 15.55
N ARG A 804 -13.78 5.79 15.52
CA ARG A 804 -13.83 4.97 14.31
C ARG A 804 -14.80 3.81 14.46
N VAL A 805 -15.62 3.56 13.45
CA VAL A 805 -16.53 2.40 13.45
C VAL A 805 -15.71 1.15 13.11
N ASN A 806 -15.61 0.20 14.05
CA ASN A 806 -14.84 -1.03 13.86
C ASN A 806 -15.47 -1.94 12.78
N GLN A 807 -16.79 -1.87 12.58
CA GLN A 807 -17.46 -2.59 11.50
C GLN A 807 -17.20 -1.91 10.14
N PRO A 808 -17.04 -2.69 9.06
CA PRO A 808 -16.89 -2.13 7.72
C PRO A 808 -18.09 -1.24 7.35
N ALA A 809 -17.82 0.02 7.04
CA ALA A 809 -18.85 1.01 6.77
C ALA A 809 -18.53 1.83 5.51
N THR A 810 -19.55 2.44 4.93
CA THR A 810 -19.43 3.32 3.75
C THR A 810 -20.21 4.60 3.99
N LEU A 811 -19.56 5.73 3.76
CA LEU A 811 -20.23 7.01 3.60
C LEU A 811 -20.66 7.13 2.14
N SER A 812 -21.95 6.99 1.88
CA SER A 812 -22.54 7.15 0.55
C SER A 812 -22.94 8.61 0.37
N PHE A 813 -22.25 9.31 -0.52
CA PHE A 813 -22.59 10.65 -0.96
C PHE A 813 -22.83 10.61 -2.48
N ARG A 814 -24.08 10.77 -2.90
CA ARG A 814 -24.53 10.49 -4.27
C ARG A 814 -25.37 11.62 -4.82
N LEU A 815 -25.08 12.03 -6.05
CA LEU A 815 -25.98 12.88 -6.83
C LEU A 815 -27.18 12.04 -7.31
N VAL A 816 -28.38 12.60 -7.22
CA VAL A 816 -29.64 11.91 -7.56
C VAL A 816 -30.44 12.76 -8.55
N ASP A 817 -31.28 12.14 -9.40
CA ASP A 817 -32.08 12.91 -10.35
C ASP A 817 -33.00 13.89 -9.61
N ALA A 818 -33.01 15.15 -10.05
CA ALA A 818 -33.81 16.19 -9.40
C ALA A 818 -35.33 15.99 -9.55
N SER A 819 -35.77 15.08 -10.43
CA SER A 819 -37.17 14.70 -10.66
C SER A 819 -37.54 13.37 -9.98
N ASP A 820 -36.57 12.48 -9.78
CA ASP A 820 -36.72 11.21 -9.04
C ASP A 820 -35.47 10.91 -8.18
N GLU A 821 -35.56 11.22 -6.89
CA GLU A 821 -34.45 11.11 -5.95
C GLU A 821 -34.06 9.67 -5.58
N LEU A 822 -34.84 8.68 -6.01
CA LEU A 822 -34.47 7.27 -5.87
C LEU A 822 -33.50 6.83 -6.96
N ARG A 823 -33.45 7.56 -8.09
CA ARG A 823 -32.56 7.30 -9.22
C ARG A 823 -31.25 8.07 -9.03
N GLU A 824 -30.14 7.34 -9.01
CA GLU A 824 -28.80 7.96 -9.00
C GLU A 824 -28.55 8.70 -10.33
N ALA A 825 -27.93 9.86 -10.26
CA ALA A 825 -27.59 10.66 -11.44
C ALA A 825 -26.54 9.94 -12.29
N GLY A 826 -26.71 9.98 -13.61
CA GLY A 826 -25.84 9.28 -14.53
C GLY A 826 -26.21 9.56 -15.98
N ILE A 827 -25.25 9.36 -16.88
CA ILE A 827 -25.44 9.47 -18.32
C ILE A 827 -25.49 8.05 -18.88
N ASP A 828 -26.71 7.53 -19.05
CA ASP A 828 -26.95 6.22 -19.67
C ASP A 828 -27.37 6.41 -21.14
N GLN A 829 -26.72 5.67 -22.05
CA GLN A 829 -27.00 5.72 -23.49
C GLN A 829 -28.28 4.97 -23.91
N GLN A 830 -28.87 4.16 -23.03
CA GLN A 830 -30.06 3.33 -23.25
C GLN A 830 -31.27 3.83 -22.45
N GLU A 831 -31.08 4.21 -21.18
CA GLU A 831 -32.17 4.60 -20.25
C GLU A 831 -32.37 6.12 -20.11
N GLY A 832 -31.62 6.92 -20.86
CA GLY A 832 -31.62 8.38 -20.81
C GLY A 832 -30.80 8.96 -19.65
N ALA A 833 -30.44 10.24 -19.75
CA ALA A 833 -29.64 10.93 -18.74
C ALA A 833 -30.49 11.30 -17.51
N ALA A 834 -30.08 10.82 -16.33
CA ALA A 834 -30.57 11.25 -15.03
C ALA A 834 -29.71 12.44 -14.56
N SER A 835 -30.33 13.61 -14.44
CA SER A 835 -29.62 14.86 -14.14
C SER A 835 -29.91 15.32 -12.71
N PRO A 836 -28.87 15.62 -11.92
CA PRO A 836 -29.04 16.10 -10.56
C PRO A 836 -29.33 17.61 -10.49
N LEU A 837 -29.29 18.30 -11.63
CA LEU A 837 -29.52 19.73 -11.76
C LEU A 837 -31.02 20.05 -11.66
N ALA A 838 -31.42 20.69 -10.56
CA ALA A 838 -32.76 21.24 -10.40
C ALA A 838 -32.93 22.55 -11.21
N GLY A 839 -31.86 23.34 -11.32
CA GLY A 839 -31.73 24.54 -12.17
C GLY A 839 -30.68 25.49 -11.61
N TRP A 840 -30.82 26.80 -11.85
CA TRP A 840 -29.76 27.78 -11.60
C TRP A 840 -30.23 28.99 -10.81
N LEU A 841 -29.31 29.55 -10.04
CA LEU A 841 -29.44 30.87 -9.40
C LEU A 841 -28.37 31.82 -9.92
N LEU A 842 -28.71 33.10 -10.00
CA LEU A 842 -27.75 34.15 -10.32
C LEU A 842 -27.97 35.32 -9.35
N ALA A 843 -26.92 35.68 -8.61
CA ALA A 843 -26.98 36.76 -7.64
C ALA A 843 -26.86 38.13 -8.33
N ASP A 844 -27.87 38.99 -8.17
CA ASP A 844 -27.81 40.39 -8.59
C ASP A 844 -27.45 41.26 -7.38
N HIS A 845 -26.17 41.59 -7.27
CA HIS A 845 -25.66 42.42 -6.18
C HIS A 845 -26.05 43.91 -6.31
N ALA A 846 -26.42 44.37 -7.51
CA ALA A 846 -26.81 45.76 -7.72
C ALA A 846 -28.16 46.05 -7.06
N ASP A 847 -29.12 45.15 -7.24
CA ASP A 847 -30.46 45.26 -6.64
C ASP A 847 -30.62 44.51 -5.32
N GLY A 848 -29.67 43.63 -4.95
CA GLY A 848 -29.80 42.76 -3.79
C GLY A 848 -30.83 41.64 -4.02
N ALA A 849 -30.91 41.16 -5.27
CA ALA A 849 -31.87 40.16 -5.73
C ALA A 849 -31.17 38.85 -6.13
N VAL A 850 -31.95 37.79 -6.33
CA VAL A 850 -31.47 36.53 -6.91
C VAL A 850 -32.43 36.05 -8.00
N GLU A 851 -31.91 35.90 -9.22
CA GLU A 851 -32.64 35.39 -10.39
C GLU A 851 -32.63 33.86 -10.41
N PHE A 852 -33.74 33.26 -10.83
CA PHE A 852 -33.96 31.82 -10.92
C PHE A 852 -34.11 31.40 -12.38
N PHE A 853 -33.43 30.33 -12.78
CA PHE A 853 -33.55 29.76 -14.12
C PHE A 853 -33.81 28.25 -14.06
N ALA A 854 -34.63 27.77 -15.00
CA ALA A 854 -34.84 26.34 -15.20
C ALA A 854 -33.61 25.71 -15.86
N PRO A 855 -33.47 24.36 -15.77
CA PRO A 855 -32.58 23.63 -16.66
C PRO A 855 -32.89 23.98 -18.13
N GLY A 856 -31.87 24.21 -18.94
CA GLY A 856 -31.96 24.78 -20.30
C GLY A 856 -31.85 26.31 -20.37
N GLY A 857 -31.65 27.00 -19.24
CA GLY A 857 -31.37 28.44 -19.18
C GLY A 857 -32.60 29.37 -19.28
N ARG A 858 -33.82 28.83 -19.21
CA ARG A 858 -35.06 29.63 -19.24
C ARG A 858 -35.28 30.37 -17.91
N ALA A 859 -35.40 31.70 -17.96
CA ALA A 859 -35.70 32.53 -16.79
C ALA A 859 -37.08 32.20 -16.17
N LEU A 860 -37.14 32.07 -14.85
CA LEU A 860 -38.33 31.76 -14.05
C LEU A 860 -38.84 32.96 -13.26
N GLY A 861 -37.97 33.87 -12.84
CA GLY A 861 -38.28 35.03 -12.02
C GLY A 861 -37.15 35.35 -11.05
N GLN A 862 -37.38 36.23 -10.10
CA GLN A 862 -36.39 36.63 -9.10
C GLN A 862 -37.01 36.84 -7.72
N LEU A 863 -36.20 36.65 -6.68
CA LEU A 863 -36.49 37.16 -5.34
C LEU A 863 -35.81 38.52 -5.18
N ALA A 864 -36.56 39.51 -4.71
CA ALA A 864 -36.07 40.86 -4.44
C ALA A 864 -36.73 41.43 -3.18
N HIS A 865 -36.26 42.58 -2.71
CA HIS A 865 -36.92 43.31 -1.62
C HIS A 865 -37.94 44.30 -2.19
N ASP A 866 -39.15 44.28 -1.64
CA ASP A 866 -40.17 45.28 -1.95
C ASP A 866 -39.69 46.68 -1.51
N ALA A 867 -39.78 47.65 -2.42
CA ALA A 867 -39.19 48.97 -2.23
C ALA A 867 -39.80 49.78 -1.06
N LEU A 868 -41.01 49.44 -0.62
CA LEU A 868 -41.74 50.16 0.43
C LEU A 868 -41.66 49.45 1.79
N SER A 869 -41.88 48.14 1.81
CA SER A 869 -41.93 47.32 3.03
C SER A 869 -40.60 46.65 3.37
N GLY A 870 -39.67 46.56 2.41
CA GLY A 870 -38.43 45.81 2.52
C GLY A 870 -38.64 44.30 2.65
N ALA A 871 -39.85 43.79 2.41
CA ALA A 871 -40.20 42.36 2.45
C ALA A 871 -39.60 41.60 1.27
N VAL A 872 -39.25 40.33 1.48
CA VAL A 872 -38.81 39.46 0.39
C VAL A 872 -40.02 39.09 -0.46
N VAL A 873 -39.99 39.46 -1.73
CA VAL A 873 -41.09 39.25 -2.68
C VAL A 873 -40.61 38.57 -3.95
N TRP A 874 -41.52 37.88 -4.63
CA TRP A 874 -41.28 37.27 -5.93
C TRP A 874 -41.69 38.20 -7.07
N GLU A 875 -40.81 38.34 -8.05
CA GLU A 875 -41.10 39.02 -9.32
C GLU A 875 -40.96 38.04 -10.49
N GLY A 876 -41.98 37.98 -11.34
CA GLY A 876 -41.93 37.18 -12.57
C GLY A 876 -40.88 37.73 -13.56
N PRO A 877 -40.41 36.89 -14.51
CA PRO A 877 -39.31 37.26 -15.37
C PRO A 877 -39.72 38.41 -16.33
N PRO A 878 -38.81 39.36 -16.61
CA PRO A 878 -39.11 40.47 -17.51
C PRO A 878 -39.56 39.97 -18.89
N GLY A 879 -40.60 40.60 -19.46
CA GLY A 879 -41.17 40.20 -20.75
C GLY A 879 -42.28 39.13 -20.67
N HIS A 880 -42.48 38.50 -19.51
CA HIS A 880 -43.49 37.45 -19.35
C HIS A 880 -44.88 38.00 -18.94
N ARG A 881 -45.95 37.49 -19.57
CA ARG A 881 -47.33 37.91 -19.29
C ARG A 881 -47.85 37.29 -18.00
N ALA A 882 -47.54 37.91 -16.86
CA ALA A 882 -48.04 37.51 -15.54
C ALA A 882 -48.50 38.73 -14.71
N PRO A 883 -49.53 38.59 -13.85
CA PRO A 883 -49.91 39.63 -12.90
C PRO A 883 -48.77 40.02 -11.95
N VAL A 884 -48.74 41.29 -11.57
CA VAL A 884 -47.85 41.78 -10.51
C VAL A 884 -48.22 41.10 -9.19
N GLY A 885 -47.23 40.57 -8.47
CA GLY A 885 -47.46 39.84 -7.22
C GLY A 885 -48.01 38.42 -7.39
N ALA A 886 -47.90 37.82 -8.58
CA ALA A 886 -48.19 36.40 -8.75
C ALA A 886 -47.25 35.55 -7.86
N PRO A 887 -47.74 34.46 -7.25
CA PRO A 887 -46.90 33.60 -6.42
C PRO A 887 -45.84 32.90 -7.28
N PRO A 888 -44.70 32.49 -6.69
CA PRO A 888 -43.64 31.76 -7.39
C PRO A 888 -44.18 30.62 -8.25
N SER A 889 -45.06 29.79 -7.69
CA SER A 889 -45.66 28.61 -8.33
C SER A 889 -46.24 28.84 -9.73
N ALA A 890 -46.70 30.05 -10.05
CA ALA A 890 -47.20 30.40 -11.39
C ALA A 890 -46.13 30.28 -12.49
N ALA A 891 -44.85 30.44 -12.15
CA ALA A 891 -43.73 30.40 -13.11
C ALA A 891 -43.11 29.01 -13.34
N PHE A 892 -43.33 28.06 -12.43
CA PHE A 892 -42.64 26.75 -12.43
C PHE A 892 -43.46 25.62 -13.09
N GLY A 893 -44.74 25.85 -13.41
CA GLY A 893 -45.53 24.98 -14.29
C GLY A 893 -45.72 23.52 -13.83
N GLY A 894 -45.54 23.24 -12.52
CA GLY A 894 -45.75 21.91 -11.93
C GLY A 894 -44.74 20.82 -12.34
N GLN A 895 -43.59 21.20 -12.94
CA GLN A 895 -42.59 20.23 -13.35
C GLN A 895 -41.89 19.61 -12.13
N PRO A 896 -41.82 18.26 -12.00
CA PRO A 896 -41.24 17.62 -10.82
C PRO A 896 -39.81 18.07 -10.52
N ARG A 897 -38.99 18.27 -11.55
CA ARG A 897 -37.59 18.74 -11.42
C ARG A 897 -37.45 20.13 -10.81
N LEU A 898 -38.43 21.01 -11.05
CA LEU A 898 -38.40 22.40 -10.63
C LEU A 898 -38.90 22.62 -9.19
N ARG A 899 -39.43 21.58 -8.54
CA ARG A 899 -40.00 21.67 -7.18
C ARG A 899 -39.02 22.21 -6.14
N HIS A 900 -37.73 21.94 -6.31
CA HIS A 900 -36.68 22.34 -5.38
C HIS A 900 -36.36 23.84 -5.47
N LEU A 901 -36.37 24.42 -6.68
CA LEU A 901 -36.25 25.87 -6.86
C LEU A 901 -37.50 26.60 -6.36
N LEU A 902 -38.68 26.04 -6.62
CA LEU A 902 -39.94 26.57 -6.10
C LEU A 902 -39.92 26.57 -4.57
N GLY A 903 -39.53 25.45 -3.96
CA GLY A 903 -39.40 25.33 -2.50
C GLY A 903 -38.39 26.33 -1.93
N LEU A 904 -37.28 26.58 -2.60
CA LEU A 904 -36.31 27.61 -2.22
C LEU A 904 -36.93 29.03 -2.25
N ALA A 905 -37.65 29.36 -3.32
CA ALA A 905 -38.31 30.66 -3.46
C ALA A 905 -39.40 30.88 -2.40
N GLU A 906 -40.32 29.92 -2.26
CA GLU A 906 -41.41 29.98 -1.29
C GLU A 906 -40.90 29.90 0.15
N GLY A 907 -39.88 29.08 0.43
CA GLY A 907 -39.30 28.91 1.77
C GLY A 907 -38.71 30.21 2.33
N LEU A 908 -37.99 30.99 1.51
CA LEU A 908 -37.42 32.27 1.93
C LEU A 908 -38.50 33.35 2.15
N ILE A 909 -39.53 33.40 1.29
CA ILE A 909 -40.66 34.33 1.44
C ILE A 909 -41.47 34.01 2.70
N ASP A 910 -41.80 32.73 2.89
CA ASP A 910 -42.52 32.24 4.08
C ASP A 910 -41.74 32.54 5.35
N ARG A 911 -40.42 32.35 5.31
CA ARG A 911 -39.55 32.63 6.45
C ARG A 911 -39.53 34.11 6.76
N ASP A 912 -39.31 34.99 5.78
CA ASP A 912 -39.33 36.45 5.98
C ASP A 912 -40.68 36.91 6.55
N SER A 913 -41.78 36.35 6.02
CA SER A 913 -43.14 36.64 6.49
C SER A 913 -43.37 36.24 7.95
N ARG A 914 -43.01 35.00 8.33
CA ARG A 914 -43.12 34.51 9.73
C ARG A 914 -42.25 35.32 10.67
N GLU A 915 -41.04 35.61 10.23
CA GLU A 915 -40.12 36.34 11.05
C GLU A 915 -40.62 37.80 11.22
N ARG A 916 -41.10 38.50 10.19
CA ARG A 916 -41.68 39.87 10.35
C ARG A 916 -42.86 39.92 11.31
N ALA A 917 -43.67 38.86 11.36
CA ALA A 917 -44.78 38.76 12.30
C ALA A 917 -44.33 38.80 13.78
N THR A 918 -43.06 38.56 14.10
CA THR A 918 -42.55 38.64 15.49
C THR A 918 -42.29 40.07 15.97
N GLY A 919 -42.31 41.07 15.08
CA GLY A 919 -42.14 42.49 15.44
C GLY A 919 -40.73 42.90 15.88
N VAL A 920 -39.75 42.00 15.82
CA VAL A 920 -38.34 42.30 16.16
C VAL A 920 -37.66 42.99 14.98
N SER A 921 -37.10 44.19 15.19
CA SER A 921 -36.31 44.91 14.18
C SER A 921 -35.05 44.11 13.82
N ARG A 922 -34.83 43.87 12.52
CA ARG A 922 -33.70 43.07 12.02
C ARG A 922 -32.70 43.87 11.21
N SER A 923 -31.47 43.36 11.15
CA SER A 923 -30.39 43.88 10.33
C SER A 923 -30.30 43.24 8.94
N ASP A 924 -30.86 42.04 8.77
CA ASP A 924 -30.77 41.20 7.57
C ASP A 924 -32.10 40.42 7.38
N THR A 925 -32.58 40.31 6.14
CA THR A 925 -33.65 39.38 5.74
C THR A 925 -33.10 37.98 5.43
N PRO A 926 -33.95 36.93 5.30
CA PRO A 926 -33.53 35.62 4.79
C PRO A 926 -32.76 35.68 3.46
N LEU A 927 -33.17 36.58 2.55
CA LEU A 927 -32.48 36.80 1.28
C LEU A 927 -31.11 37.46 1.48
N ASP A 928 -31.02 38.48 2.34
CA ASP A 928 -29.74 39.12 2.69
C ASP A 928 -28.76 38.09 3.27
N ALA A 929 -29.25 37.22 4.15
CA ALA A 929 -28.45 36.17 4.77
C ALA A 929 -27.89 35.19 3.72
N LEU A 930 -28.72 34.74 2.78
CA LEU A 930 -28.30 33.84 1.69
C LEU A 930 -27.20 34.48 0.82
N LEU A 931 -27.44 35.69 0.32
CA LEU A 931 -26.51 36.41 -0.55
C LEU A 931 -25.17 36.63 0.15
N ARG A 932 -25.19 37.03 1.42
CA ARG A 932 -23.96 37.26 2.20
C ARG A 932 -23.17 35.98 2.47
N ILE A 933 -23.85 34.84 2.67
CA ILE A 933 -23.19 33.52 2.81
C ILE A 933 -22.54 33.11 1.49
N VAL A 934 -23.27 33.24 0.38
CA VAL A 934 -22.78 32.94 -0.97
C VAL A 934 -21.57 33.81 -1.30
N ASP A 935 -21.65 35.11 -1.06
CA ASP A 935 -20.55 36.06 -1.34
C ASP A 935 -19.31 35.70 -0.55
N THR A 936 -19.47 35.50 0.76
CA THR A 936 -18.35 35.17 1.66
C THR A 936 -17.67 33.87 1.23
N THR A 937 -18.45 32.84 0.92
CA THR A 937 -17.91 31.51 0.54
C THR A 937 -17.33 31.51 -0.89
N SER A 938 -17.90 32.28 -1.82
CA SER A 938 -17.39 32.36 -3.19
C SER A 938 -15.95 32.89 -3.29
N THR A 939 -15.50 33.64 -2.28
CA THR A 939 -14.10 34.13 -2.20
C THR A 939 -13.08 33.03 -1.87
N THR A 940 -13.53 31.89 -1.32
CA THR A 940 -12.66 30.75 -0.97
C THR A 940 -12.59 29.71 -2.09
N VAL A 941 -13.50 29.76 -3.07
CA VAL A 941 -13.50 28.85 -4.22
C VAL A 941 -12.51 29.34 -5.26
N GLY A 942 -11.61 28.46 -5.72
CA GLY A 942 -10.59 28.77 -6.70
C GLY A 942 -11.19 29.36 -7.96
N ALA A 943 -10.74 30.56 -8.34
CA ALA A 943 -11.02 31.17 -9.62
C ALA A 943 -10.30 30.40 -10.76
N GLY A 944 -10.72 29.16 -10.99
CA GLY A 944 -10.26 28.36 -12.13
C GLY A 944 -11.00 28.82 -13.37
N GLY A 945 -10.29 29.52 -14.27
CA GLY A 945 -10.78 30.08 -15.55
C GLY A 945 -11.25 29.05 -16.59
N LEU A 946 -12.12 28.12 -16.21
CA LEU A 946 -12.68 27.08 -17.08
C LEU A 946 -13.97 27.51 -17.81
N THR A 947 -14.58 28.64 -17.43
CA THR A 947 -15.85 29.10 -18.02
C THR A 947 -15.72 30.23 -19.02
N GLY A 948 -14.53 30.83 -19.19
CA GLY A 948 -14.27 31.84 -20.25
C GLY A 948 -15.10 33.13 -20.16
N SER A 949 -15.87 33.34 -19.07
CA SER A 949 -16.82 34.45 -18.89
C SER A 949 -16.46 35.36 -17.71
N GLU A 950 -15.16 35.47 -17.40
CA GLU A 950 -14.62 36.17 -16.22
C GLU A 950 -15.06 37.64 -16.11
N HIS A 951 -15.35 38.30 -17.24
CA HIS A 951 -15.73 39.72 -17.27
C HIS A 951 -17.23 39.95 -17.01
N THR A 952 -18.09 38.98 -17.36
CA THR A 952 -19.55 39.06 -17.13
C THR A 952 -19.91 38.70 -15.70
N ALA A 953 -19.18 37.72 -15.12
CA ALA A 953 -19.34 37.28 -13.73
C ALA A 953 -19.02 38.37 -12.68
N GLN A 954 -18.22 39.39 -13.04
CA GLN A 954 -17.90 40.51 -12.14
C GLN A 954 -19.06 41.52 -11.97
N LEU A 955 -19.99 41.59 -12.93
CA LEU A 955 -21.09 42.56 -12.92
C LEU A 955 -22.44 41.95 -12.52
N VAL A 956 -22.69 40.67 -12.84
CA VAL A 956 -23.99 40.03 -12.64
C VAL A 956 -23.92 38.73 -11.81
N GLY A 957 -22.85 38.56 -11.04
CA GLY A 957 -22.65 37.40 -10.17
C GLY A 957 -22.23 36.13 -10.91
N ARG A 958 -21.75 35.13 -10.16
CA ARG A 958 -21.39 33.79 -10.70
C ARG A 958 -22.65 32.90 -10.74
N PRO A 959 -22.91 32.16 -11.83
CA PRO A 959 -24.00 31.17 -11.87
C PRO A 959 -23.82 30.07 -10.83
N ILE A 960 -24.87 29.83 -10.05
CA ILE A 960 -24.90 28.84 -8.97
C ILE A 960 -25.80 27.69 -9.41
N ALA A 961 -25.26 26.47 -9.43
CA ALA A 961 -26.04 25.28 -9.72
C ALA A 961 -26.82 24.84 -8.48
N VAL A 962 -28.11 24.57 -8.64
CA VAL A 962 -28.97 23.96 -7.61
C VAL A 962 -29.04 22.46 -7.88
N VAL A 963 -28.42 21.67 -7.00
CA VAL A 963 -28.17 20.25 -7.24
C VAL A 963 -28.79 19.38 -6.16
N ARG A 964 -29.34 18.21 -6.53
CA ARG A 964 -29.87 17.22 -5.58
C ARG A 964 -28.89 16.11 -5.29
N ALA A 965 -28.73 15.83 -3.99
CA ALA A 965 -27.87 14.77 -3.49
C ALA A 965 -28.50 14.01 -2.31
N ARG A 966 -27.98 12.80 -2.07
CA ARG A 966 -28.33 11.95 -0.93
C ARG A 966 -27.07 11.58 -0.16
N LEU A 967 -27.15 11.68 1.16
CA LEU A 967 -26.07 11.32 2.09
C LEU A 967 -26.54 10.23 3.05
N MET A 968 -25.76 9.16 3.20
CA MET A 968 -26.09 8.04 4.09
C MET A 968 -24.82 7.38 4.66
N LEU A 969 -24.84 7.05 5.94
CA LEU A 969 -23.84 6.18 6.57
C LEU A 969 -24.37 4.75 6.59
N ASP A 970 -23.75 3.86 5.81
CA ASP A 970 -24.08 2.44 5.77
C ASP A 970 -23.04 1.63 6.55
N ILE A 971 -23.48 0.79 7.49
CA ILE A 971 -22.60 -0.06 8.31
C ILE A 971 -22.98 -1.51 8.01
N GLU A 972 -21.98 -2.33 7.65
CA GLU A 972 -22.20 -3.74 7.36
C GLU A 972 -22.75 -4.44 8.60
N PRO A 973 -23.90 -5.13 8.51
CA PRO A 973 -24.45 -5.87 9.64
C PRO A 973 -23.54 -7.03 10.01
N GLU A 974 -23.60 -7.46 11.26
CA GLU A 974 -22.87 -8.64 11.71
C GLU A 974 -23.41 -9.93 11.05
N GLY A 975 -22.51 -10.89 10.79
CA GLY A 975 -22.89 -12.24 10.38
C GLY A 975 -23.51 -13.05 11.52
N GLU A 976 -24.11 -14.19 11.18
CA GLU A 976 -24.69 -15.10 12.18
C GLU A 976 -23.59 -15.91 12.90
N HIS A 977 -23.63 -15.90 14.23
CA HIS A 977 -22.74 -16.70 15.09
C HIS A 977 -23.55 -17.70 15.91
N PRO A 978 -23.88 -18.88 15.36
CA PRO A 978 -24.77 -19.86 16.01
C PRO A 978 -24.21 -20.43 17.32
N ALA A 979 -22.89 -20.40 17.52
CA ALA A 979 -22.20 -20.94 18.70
C ALA A 979 -22.24 -20.01 19.93
N LEU A 980 -22.84 -18.82 19.85
CA LEU A 980 -22.87 -17.84 20.95
C LEU A 980 -23.77 -18.27 22.12
N SER A 981 -23.29 -18.03 23.35
CA SER A 981 -24.11 -18.13 24.55
C SER A 981 -25.27 -17.11 24.53
N PRO A 982 -26.40 -17.38 25.21
CA PRO A 982 -27.51 -16.41 25.28
C PRO A 982 -27.10 -15.04 25.83
N ALA A 983 -26.21 -15.01 26.83
CA ALA A 983 -25.70 -13.78 27.42
C ALA A 983 -24.83 -12.99 26.44
N ALA A 984 -23.92 -13.66 25.73
CA ALA A 984 -23.12 -13.03 24.68
C ALA A 984 -24.04 -12.43 23.60
N ARG A 985 -25.00 -13.21 23.10
CA ARG A 985 -25.97 -12.75 22.08
C ARG A 985 -26.75 -11.50 22.53
N ALA A 986 -27.20 -11.46 23.78
CA ALA A 986 -27.89 -10.28 24.34
C ALA A 986 -26.97 -9.05 24.41
N GLY A 987 -25.73 -9.23 24.86
CA GLY A 987 -24.73 -8.16 24.88
C GLY A 987 -24.42 -7.59 23.49
N ARG A 988 -24.28 -8.45 22.48
CA ARG A 988 -24.07 -8.02 21.10
C ARG A 988 -25.29 -7.27 20.54
N ALA A 989 -26.50 -7.78 20.78
CA ALA A 989 -27.73 -7.09 20.37
C ALA A 989 -27.87 -5.69 20.99
N ALA A 990 -27.46 -5.53 22.26
CA ALA A 990 -27.43 -4.23 22.92
C ALA A 990 -26.41 -3.27 22.29
N ALA A 991 -25.21 -3.74 21.97
CA ALA A 991 -24.18 -2.94 21.29
C ALA A 991 -24.66 -2.44 19.91
N TRP A 992 -25.31 -3.29 19.13
CA TRP A 992 -25.90 -2.92 17.84
C TRP A 992 -27.06 -1.94 17.97
N ALA A 993 -27.94 -2.12 18.96
CA ALA A 993 -29.03 -1.17 19.23
C ALA A 993 -28.49 0.22 19.64
N TRP A 994 -27.42 0.25 20.44
CA TRP A 994 -26.72 1.48 20.81
C TRP A 994 -26.12 2.18 19.58
N LEU A 995 -25.41 1.45 18.71
CA LEU A 995 -24.81 2.01 17.50
C LEU A 995 -25.88 2.54 16.53
N ALA A 996 -26.99 1.84 16.36
CA ALA A 996 -28.09 2.26 15.49
C ALA A 996 -28.75 3.58 15.96
N GLY A 997 -28.77 3.83 17.27
CA GLY A 997 -29.26 5.09 17.85
C GLY A 997 -28.23 6.23 17.84
N ARG A 998 -26.98 5.96 17.49
CA ARG A 998 -25.87 6.91 17.61
C ARG A 998 -25.84 7.90 16.43
N ARG A 999 -25.66 9.18 16.74
CA ARG A 999 -25.49 10.25 15.75
C ARG A 999 -24.02 10.52 15.49
N PHE A 1000 -23.65 10.65 14.22
CA PHE A 1000 -22.30 10.98 13.78
C PHE A 1000 -22.28 12.34 13.07
N PRO A 1001 -21.37 13.26 13.44
CA PRO A 1001 -21.23 14.54 12.75
C PRO A 1001 -20.65 14.33 11.34
N VAL A 1002 -21.18 15.06 10.36
CA VAL A 1002 -20.66 15.16 9.00
C VAL A 1002 -20.68 16.60 8.54
N ARG A 1003 -19.53 17.13 8.13
CA ARG A 1003 -19.38 18.46 7.53
C ARG A 1003 -19.49 18.35 6.01
N LEU A 1004 -20.19 19.29 5.39
CA LEU A 1004 -20.27 19.42 3.93
C LEU A 1004 -19.52 20.68 3.49
N GLY A 1005 -18.66 20.53 2.49
CA GLY A 1005 -17.74 21.56 2.02
C GLY A 1005 -16.48 21.70 2.87
N ALA A 1006 -15.47 22.37 2.33
CA ALA A 1006 -14.20 22.66 3.01
C ALA A 1006 -13.61 24.00 2.55
N LEU A 1007 -13.55 24.99 3.46
CA LEU A 1007 -13.02 26.33 3.14
C LEU A 1007 -11.50 26.35 2.94
N THR A 1008 -10.81 25.30 3.39
CA THR A 1008 -9.36 25.11 3.25
C THR A 1008 -8.95 24.65 1.84
N ARG A 1009 -9.92 24.45 0.93
CA ARG A 1009 -9.71 23.94 -0.41
C ARG A 1009 -10.30 24.87 -1.46
N LEU A 1010 -9.51 25.16 -2.48
CA LEU A 1010 -9.93 25.92 -3.65
C LEU A 1010 -10.82 25.09 -4.59
N ASP A 1011 -10.67 23.75 -4.59
CA ASP A 1011 -11.47 22.84 -5.42
C ASP A 1011 -12.85 22.44 -4.83
N ASP A 1012 -13.20 22.95 -3.63
CA ASP A 1012 -14.54 22.79 -3.05
C ASP A 1012 -15.44 23.97 -3.44
N GLY A 1013 -16.51 23.68 -4.18
CA GLY A 1013 -17.44 24.67 -4.72
C GLY A 1013 -18.74 24.80 -3.96
N LEU A 1014 -18.89 24.18 -2.79
CA LEU A 1014 -20.13 24.33 -2.01
C LEU A 1014 -20.25 25.76 -1.49
N LEU A 1015 -21.40 26.40 -1.68
CA LEU A 1015 -21.66 27.76 -1.21
C LEU A 1015 -22.61 27.76 -0.01
N ALA A 1016 -23.67 26.97 -0.10
CA ALA A 1016 -24.63 26.72 0.98
C ALA A 1016 -25.44 25.46 0.65
N TYR A 1017 -26.20 24.94 1.61
CA TYR A 1017 -27.07 23.80 1.37
C TYR A 1017 -28.32 23.80 2.27
N PHE A 1018 -29.28 22.95 1.90
CA PHE A 1018 -30.53 22.72 2.63
C PHE A 1018 -30.73 21.23 2.87
N VAL A 1019 -31.35 20.88 4.00
CA VAL A 1019 -31.52 19.49 4.47
C VAL A 1019 -32.99 19.12 4.50
N ASP A 1020 -33.32 17.92 4.02
CA ASP A 1020 -34.66 17.32 4.06
C ASP A 1020 -35.79 18.22 3.50
N ASP A 1021 -35.45 19.06 2.52
CA ASP A 1021 -36.35 20.01 1.85
C ASP A 1021 -36.88 21.15 2.75
N ASP A 1022 -36.22 21.41 3.88
CA ASP A 1022 -36.43 22.62 4.67
C ASP A 1022 -35.65 23.79 4.07
N TYR A 1023 -36.30 24.51 3.16
CA TYR A 1023 -35.75 25.70 2.51
C TYR A 1023 -35.82 26.98 3.37
N GLY A 1024 -36.36 26.89 4.60
CA GLY A 1024 -36.41 28.01 5.55
C GLY A 1024 -35.18 28.10 6.45
N LEU A 1025 -34.27 27.13 6.37
CA LEU A 1025 -33.04 27.05 7.16
C LEU A 1025 -31.82 26.87 6.25
N ILE A 1026 -31.00 27.91 6.15
CA ILE A 1026 -29.79 27.94 5.34
C ILE A 1026 -28.63 27.36 6.16
N HIS A 1027 -27.98 26.33 5.63
CA HIS A 1027 -26.75 25.80 6.21
C HIS A 1027 -25.53 26.37 5.48
N PRO A 1028 -24.67 27.16 6.15
CA PRO A 1028 -23.40 27.58 5.60
C PRO A 1028 -22.39 26.42 5.64
N VAL A 1029 -21.37 26.48 4.77
CA VAL A 1029 -20.26 25.50 4.74
C VAL A 1029 -19.51 25.43 6.07
N HIS A 1030 -19.35 26.58 6.74
CA HIS A 1030 -18.72 26.68 8.05
C HIS A 1030 -19.46 27.67 8.94
N ALA A 1031 -19.48 27.43 10.25
CA ALA A 1031 -20.10 28.35 11.22
C ALA A 1031 -19.47 29.74 11.17
N ASP A 1032 -18.17 29.81 10.84
CA ASP A 1032 -17.47 31.10 10.72
C ASP A 1032 -17.92 31.94 9.53
N VAL A 1033 -18.48 31.34 8.47
CA VAL A 1033 -18.95 32.11 7.30
C VAL A 1033 -19.95 33.17 7.75
N ALA A 1034 -20.94 32.79 8.56
CA ALA A 1034 -21.93 33.72 9.09
C ALA A 1034 -21.32 34.74 10.07
N ARG A 1035 -20.25 34.37 10.80
CA ARG A 1035 -19.55 35.23 11.76
C ARG A 1035 -18.69 36.30 11.08
N VAL A 1036 -17.99 35.95 10.00
CA VAL A 1036 -17.04 36.83 9.30
C VAL A 1036 -17.60 37.50 8.05
N ALA A 1037 -18.85 37.20 7.69
CA ALA A 1037 -19.51 37.81 6.53
C ALA A 1037 -19.46 39.34 6.58
N THR A 1038 -18.97 39.95 5.50
CA THR A 1038 -19.04 41.40 5.32
C THR A 1038 -20.46 41.81 4.88
N PRO A 1039 -20.87 43.07 5.11
CA PRO A 1039 -22.10 43.59 4.51
C PRO A 1039 -21.95 43.66 2.97
N SER A 1040 -22.79 42.94 2.23
CA SER A 1040 -22.87 42.99 0.76
C SER A 1040 -24.30 43.29 0.29
N GLY A 1041 -24.48 43.52 -1.02
CA GLY A 1041 -25.75 43.86 -1.66
C GLY A 1041 -25.94 45.35 -1.95
N ARG A 1042 -27.17 45.74 -2.29
CA ARG A 1042 -27.52 47.08 -2.77
C ARG A 1042 -27.02 48.19 -1.84
N HIS A 1043 -26.21 49.10 -2.38
CA HIS A 1043 -25.60 50.23 -1.67
C HIS A 1043 -24.71 49.84 -0.47
N ARG A 1044 -24.21 48.59 -0.42
CA ARG A 1044 -23.34 48.06 0.64
C ARG A 1044 -22.12 47.37 0.02
N GLY A 1045 -21.10 47.10 0.83
CA GLY A 1045 -19.87 46.43 0.39
C GLY A 1045 -19.22 47.13 -0.81
N ASP A 1046 -18.97 46.37 -1.87
CA ASP A 1046 -18.32 46.86 -3.10
C ASP A 1046 -19.24 47.77 -3.95
N PHE A 1047 -20.55 47.74 -3.67
CA PHE A 1047 -21.56 48.60 -4.30
C PHE A 1047 -21.99 49.79 -3.41
N ALA A 1048 -21.29 50.03 -2.31
CA ALA A 1048 -21.51 51.18 -1.45
C ALA A 1048 -21.14 52.51 -2.15
N ALA A 1049 -21.75 53.61 -1.69
CA ALA A 1049 -21.34 54.94 -2.14
C ALA A 1049 -19.85 55.19 -1.85
N LEU A 1050 -19.19 55.95 -2.72
CA LEU A 1050 -17.75 56.18 -2.66
C LEU A 1050 -17.36 56.78 -1.28
N GLY A 1051 -16.50 56.09 -0.52
CA GLY A 1051 -16.12 56.45 0.85
C GLY A 1051 -16.98 55.87 1.97
N GLN A 1052 -18.01 55.06 1.67
CA GLN A 1052 -18.91 54.43 2.65
C GLN A 1052 -18.79 52.89 2.70
N ARG A 1053 -17.74 52.31 2.11
CA ARG A 1053 -17.49 50.86 2.11
C ARG A 1053 -17.15 50.38 3.52
N ALA A 1054 -18.04 49.60 4.11
CA ALA A 1054 -17.77 48.91 5.38
C ALA A 1054 -16.85 47.71 5.13
N THR A 1055 -15.63 47.74 5.65
CA THR A 1055 -14.67 46.63 5.54
C THR A 1055 -14.67 45.71 6.77
N THR A 1056 -15.36 46.09 7.84
CA THR A 1056 -15.43 45.31 9.07
C THR A 1056 -16.51 44.22 8.96
N PRO A 1057 -16.19 42.96 9.28
CA PRO A 1057 -17.18 41.88 9.38
C PRO A 1057 -18.37 42.23 10.28
N ARG A 1058 -19.57 41.83 9.86
CA ARG A 1058 -20.81 41.95 10.66
C ARG A 1058 -21.48 40.58 10.73
N PRO A 1059 -21.50 39.88 11.87
CA PRO A 1059 -22.15 38.58 11.95
C PRO A 1059 -23.61 38.60 11.45
N ILE A 1060 -24.03 37.55 10.75
CA ILE A 1060 -25.42 37.36 10.30
C ILE A 1060 -26.24 36.89 11.51
N GLY A 1061 -27.10 37.75 12.05
CA GLY A 1061 -27.89 37.49 13.26
C GLY A 1061 -29.34 37.07 13.00
N THR A 1062 -29.59 36.21 12.00
CA THR A 1062 -30.95 35.78 11.63
C THR A 1062 -31.19 34.32 12.01
N PRO A 1063 -32.37 33.94 12.55
CA PRO A 1063 -32.65 32.55 12.90
C PRO A 1063 -32.91 31.65 11.67
N THR A 1064 -32.78 32.21 10.47
CA THR A 1064 -32.79 31.50 9.17
C THR A 1064 -31.45 30.80 8.88
N VAL A 1065 -30.36 31.15 9.56
CA VAL A 1065 -29.05 30.51 9.37
C VAL A 1065 -28.82 29.50 10.47
N ALA A 1066 -28.38 28.29 10.13
CA ALA A 1066 -28.04 27.27 11.10
C ALA A 1066 -26.79 27.66 11.92
N ASP A 1067 -26.85 27.50 13.24
CA ASP A 1067 -25.76 27.87 14.16
C ASP A 1067 -24.53 26.93 14.11
N GLY A 1068 -24.60 25.82 13.37
CA GLY A 1068 -23.56 24.79 13.32
C GLY A 1068 -23.21 24.32 11.90
N SER A 1069 -21.95 23.89 11.72
CA SER A 1069 -21.37 23.42 10.44
C SER A 1069 -21.50 21.92 10.20
N ALA A 1070 -21.86 21.13 11.22
CA ALA A 1070 -21.94 19.67 11.12
C ALA A 1070 -23.39 19.17 11.12
N LEU A 1071 -23.68 18.29 10.17
CA LEU A 1071 -24.92 17.50 10.10
C LEU A 1071 -24.81 16.26 10.99
N SER A 1072 -25.92 15.86 11.60
CA SER A 1072 -25.99 14.61 12.36
C SER A 1072 -26.56 13.47 11.52
N LEU A 1073 -25.74 12.48 11.16
CA LEU A 1073 -26.17 11.25 10.50
C LEU A 1073 -26.52 10.15 11.51
N LEU A 1074 -27.61 9.44 11.25
CA LEU A 1074 -27.93 8.16 11.89
C LEU A 1074 -27.60 7.02 10.91
N PRO A 1075 -26.94 5.94 11.36
CA PRO A 1075 -26.69 4.77 10.51
C PRO A 1075 -27.96 4.25 9.83
N GLY A 1076 -27.87 3.95 8.54
CA GLY A 1076 -28.99 3.44 7.72
C GLY A 1076 -30.05 4.47 7.33
N ARG A 1077 -30.02 5.70 7.86
CA ARG A 1077 -30.94 6.78 7.46
C ARG A 1077 -30.31 7.64 6.36
N SER A 1078 -31.05 7.82 5.26
CA SER A 1078 -30.69 8.75 4.19
C SER A 1078 -31.13 10.18 4.51
N LEU A 1079 -30.23 11.15 4.36
CA LEU A 1079 -30.55 12.57 4.31
C LEU A 1079 -30.66 13.05 2.86
N ARG A 1080 -31.66 13.89 2.58
CA ARG A 1080 -31.80 14.56 1.28
C ARG A 1080 -31.18 15.95 1.34
N LEU A 1081 -30.40 16.31 0.33
CA LEU A 1081 -29.64 17.56 0.29
C LEU A 1081 -29.94 18.34 -0.99
N THR A 1082 -30.20 19.64 -0.86
CA THR A 1082 -30.11 20.61 -1.96
C THR A 1082 -28.82 21.37 -1.78
N LEU A 1083 -27.89 21.22 -2.73
CA LEU A 1083 -26.60 21.88 -2.73
C LEU A 1083 -26.69 23.12 -3.64
N LEU A 1084 -26.19 24.26 -3.13
CA LEU A 1084 -25.88 25.43 -3.94
C LEU A 1084 -24.38 25.41 -4.18
N MET A 1085 -23.94 25.16 -5.41
CA MET A 1085 -22.52 24.95 -5.71
C MET A 1085 -22.07 25.60 -7.02
N ASP A 1086 -20.77 25.85 -7.12
CA ASP A 1086 -20.09 26.10 -8.39
C ASP A 1086 -20.09 24.79 -9.22
N PRO A 1087 -20.65 24.80 -10.45
CA PRO A 1087 -20.74 23.58 -11.26
C PRO A 1087 -19.38 23.02 -11.72
N ALA A 1088 -18.31 23.80 -11.69
CA ALA A 1088 -16.97 23.38 -12.12
C ALA A 1088 -16.12 22.79 -10.99
N ALA A 1089 -16.60 22.81 -9.75
CA ALA A 1089 -15.87 22.37 -8.57
C ALA A 1089 -16.54 21.16 -7.91
N LYS A 1090 -15.84 20.57 -6.93
CA LYS A 1090 -16.32 19.40 -6.17
C LYS A 1090 -17.07 19.85 -4.93
N VAL A 1091 -17.83 18.95 -4.33
CA VAL A 1091 -18.36 19.12 -2.96
C VAL A 1091 -17.85 17.99 -2.10
N HIS A 1092 -17.21 18.30 -0.98
CA HIS A 1092 -16.68 17.28 -0.07
C HIS A 1092 -17.63 17.01 1.11
N ALA A 1093 -17.58 15.79 1.63
CA ALA A 1093 -18.27 15.34 2.83
C ALA A 1093 -17.27 14.68 3.78
N THR A 1094 -17.13 15.22 4.99
CA THR A 1094 -16.13 14.82 5.99
C THR A 1094 -16.81 14.36 7.27
N SER A 1095 -16.51 13.15 7.74
CA SER A 1095 -17.07 12.60 8.97
C SER A 1095 -16.05 12.25 10.04
N GLY A 1096 -14.74 12.21 9.70
CA GLY A 1096 -13.66 11.69 10.55
C GLY A 1096 -13.70 10.17 10.76
N ILE A 1097 -14.88 9.57 10.91
CA ILE A 1097 -15.05 8.12 11.13
C ILE A 1097 -14.76 7.26 9.89
N LEU A 1098 -14.70 7.87 8.70
CA LEU A 1098 -14.45 7.24 7.40
C LEU A 1098 -13.63 8.19 6.50
N PRO A 1099 -13.00 7.69 5.43
CA PRO A 1099 -12.33 8.55 4.45
C PRO A 1099 -13.31 9.58 3.86
N ARG A 1100 -12.82 10.81 3.65
CA ARG A 1100 -13.57 11.91 3.02
C ARG A 1100 -14.12 11.47 1.66
N LYS A 1101 -15.32 11.94 1.33
CA LYS A 1101 -15.99 11.68 0.05
C LYS A 1101 -16.21 12.98 -0.69
N SER A 1102 -16.23 12.92 -2.01
CA SER A 1102 -16.62 14.06 -2.84
C SER A 1102 -17.52 13.65 -3.99
N VAL A 1103 -18.28 14.62 -4.48
CA VAL A 1103 -19.10 14.54 -5.69
C VAL A 1103 -18.82 15.74 -6.58
N ASP A 1104 -18.95 15.57 -7.88
CA ASP A 1104 -18.75 16.58 -8.90
C ASP A 1104 -19.81 16.48 -10.00
N LEU A 1105 -20.10 17.60 -10.66
CA LEU A 1105 -21.02 17.61 -11.79
C LEU A 1105 -20.26 17.23 -13.08
N LEU A 1106 -20.84 16.31 -13.85
CA LEU A 1106 -20.37 16.05 -15.21
C LEU A 1106 -20.65 17.26 -16.09
N ARG A 1107 -19.67 17.64 -16.93
CA ARG A 1107 -19.76 18.78 -17.85
C ARG A 1107 -21.01 18.73 -18.74
N ASP A 1108 -21.41 17.54 -19.17
CA ASP A 1108 -22.59 17.32 -20.01
C ASP A 1108 -23.91 17.74 -19.36
N TRP A 1109 -23.97 17.80 -18.02
CA TRP A 1109 -25.19 18.23 -17.32
C TRP A 1109 -25.39 19.74 -17.32
N PHE A 1110 -24.33 20.55 -17.48
CA PHE A 1110 -24.40 21.98 -17.19
C PHE A 1110 -23.82 22.90 -18.28
N ALA A 1111 -22.95 22.41 -19.16
CA ALA A 1111 -22.24 23.28 -20.10
C ALA A 1111 -23.16 24.00 -21.09
N GLU A 1112 -24.18 23.31 -21.61
CA GLU A 1112 -25.15 23.88 -22.55
C GLU A 1112 -26.07 24.90 -21.87
N ASP A 1113 -26.52 24.58 -20.65
CA ASP A 1113 -27.36 25.46 -19.84
C ASP A 1113 -26.65 26.76 -19.49
N LEU A 1114 -25.39 26.65 -19.06
CA LEU A 1114 -24.55 27.79 -18.68
C LEU A 1114 -24.39 28.78 -19.83
N ALA A 1115 -24.24 28.30 -21.06
CA ALA A 1115 -24.15 29.14 -22.26
C ALA A 1115 -25.47 29.85 -22.62
N ARG A 1116 -26.61 29.40 -22.06
CA ARG A 1116 -27.95 29.97 -22.29
C ARG A 1116 -28.40 30.92 -21.18
N LEU A 1117 -27.65 31.05 -20.09
CA LEU A 1117 -28.00 31.93 -18.99
C LEU A 1117 -27.86 33.40 -19.43
N VAL A 1118 -29.01 34.07 -19.49
CA VAL A 1118 -29.10 35.49 -19.83
C VAL A 1118 -29.57 36.24 -18.59
N PRO A 1119 -28.69 37.00 -17.91
CA PRO A 1119 -29.10 37.85 -16.81
C PRO A 1119 -30.03 38.98 -17.25
N SER A 1120 -30.82 39.51 -16.31
CA SER A 1120 -31.60 40.71 -16.50
C SER A 1120 -31.29 41.74 -15.42
N VAL A 1121 -30.80 42.92 -15.83
CA VAL A 1121 -30.40 43.97 -14.89
C VAL A 1121 -31.46 45.06 -14.86
N ARG A 1122 -32.02 45.38 -13.69
CA ARG A 1122 -32.94 46.52 -13.57
C ARG A 1122 -32.17 47.82 -13.70
N VAL A 1123 -32.74 48.76 -14.45
CA VAL A 1123 -32.16 50.08 -14.66
C VAL A 1123 -33.27 51.10 -14.54
N GLY A 1124 -33.06 52.12 -13.70
CA GLY A 1124 -33.93 53.28 -13.64
C GLY A 1124 -34.10 53.90 -12.25
N PRO A 1125 -34.83 55.03 -12.17
CA PRO A 1125 -35.45 55.71 -13.30
C PRO A 1125 -34.41 56.41 -14.20
N VAL A 1126 -34.45 56.12 -15.51
CA VAL A 1126 -33.62 56.76 -16.53
C VAL A 1126 -34.47 57.63 -17.44
N LEU A 1127 -33.92 58.77 -17.86
CA LEU A 1127 -34.54 59.62 -18.87
C LEU A 1127 -34.27 59.02 -20.25
N VAL A 1128 -35.31 58.50 -20.90
CA VAL A 1128 -35.21 57.86 -22.21
C VAL A 1128 -35.93 58.68 -23.28
N ASP A 1129 -35.37 58.66 -24.49
CA ASP A 1129 -36.06 59.12 -25.69
C ASP A 1129 -37.12 58.07 -26.08
N PRO A 1130 -38.41 58.44 -26.17
CA PRO A 1130 -39.48 57.52 -26.56
C PRO A 1130 -39.29 56.84 -27.92
N ALA A 1131 -38.48 57.41 -28.81
CA ALA A 1131 -38.24 56.90 -30.17
C ALA A 1131 -37.02 55.97 -30.26
N THR A 1132 -35.99 56.13 -29.43
CA THR A 1132 -34.77 55.30 -29.48
C THR A 1132 -34.12 55.21 -28.10
N ILE A 1133 -34.02 54.01 -27.54
CA ILE A 1133 -33.36 53.79 -26.25
C ILE A 1133 -31.84 53.84 -26.45
N ARG A 1134 -31.18 54.87 -25.91
CA ARG A 1134 -29.72 55.04 -25.96
C ARG A 1134 -29.10 54.85 -24.59
N MET A 1135 -28.09 53.97 -24.49
CA MET A 1135 -27.38 53.71 -23.22
C MET A 1135 -25.87 53.54 -23.44
N PRO A 1136 -25.02 53.85 -22.43
CA PRO A 1136 -23.60 53.51 -22.47
C PRO A 1136 -23.45 51.99 -22.58
N LEU A 1137 -22.85 51.51 -23.66
CA LEU A 1137 -22.57 50.09 -23.82
C LEU A 1137 -21.18 49.77 -23.31
N THR A 1138 -21.09 48.85 -22.35
CA THR A 1138 -19.84 48.14 -22.03
C THR A 1138 -19.49 47.16 -23.16
N PRO A 1139 -18.22 46.86 -23.45
CA PRO A 1139 -17.86 45.73 -24.31
C PRO A 1139 -18.33 44.44 -23.62
N ALA A 1140 -19.36 43.80 -24.17
CA ALA A 1140 -20.01 42.60 -23.63
C ALA A 1140 -20.21 41.60 -24.79
N PRO A 1141 -20.44 40.31 -24.52
CA PRO A 1141 -20.45 39.25 -25.54
C PRO A 1141 -21.51 39.46 -26.64
N ASP A 1142 -21.32 38.75 -27.76
CA ASP A 1142 -22.17 38.79 -28.96
C ASP A 1142 -23.66 38.56 -28.62
N GLY A 1143 -24.54 39.43 -29.13
CA GLY A 1143 -25.99 39.40 -28.86
C GLY A 1143 -26.68 40.78 -28.95
N GLU A 1144 -27.99 40.79 -29.22
CA GLU A 1144 -28.77 42.03 -29.30
C GLU A 1144 -29.18 42.50 -27.88
N ARG A 1145 -28.94 43.77 -27.56
CA ARG A 1145 -29.31 44.35 -26.25
C ARG A 1145 -30.73 44.88 -26.29
N LEU A 1146 -31.58 44.40 -25.39
CA LEU A 1146 -32.98 44.79 -25.29
C LEU A 1146 -33.26 45.54 -24.00
N TRP A 1147 -34.05 46.61 -24.13
CA TRP A 1147 -34.69 47.34 -23.06
C TRP A 1147 -36.11 46.80 -22.89
N THR A 1148 -36.31 45.94 -21.90
CA THR A 1148 -37.60 45.35 -21.57
C THR A 1148 -38.30 46.18 -20.50
N ARG A 1149 -39.45 46.77 -20.84
CA ARG A 1149 -40.22 47.62 -19.91
C ARG A 1149 -41.69 47.25 -19.87
N ARG A 1150 -42.35 47.56 -18.75
CA ARG A 1150 -43.80 47.43 -18.63
C ARG A 1150 -44.50 48.63 -19.26
N THR A 1151 -45.48 48.36 -20.12
CA THR A 1151 -46.35 49.40 -20.70
C THR A 1151 -47.74 49.45 -20.05
N ALA A 1152 -48.13 48.38 -19.33
CA ALA A 1152 -49.34 48.25 -18.52
C ALA A 1152 -49.15 47.08 -17.52
N PRO A 1153 -50.07 46.83 -16.56
CA PRO A 1153 -49.90 45.80 -15.52
C PRO A 1153 -49.60 44.37 -16.01
N LEU A 1154 -49.99 44.03 -17.24
CA LEU A 1154 -49.80 42.69 -17.83
C LEU A 1154 -49.01 42.71 -19.15
N SER A 1155 -48.62 43.89 -19.65
CA SER A 1155 -48.01 44.03 -20.98
C SER A 1155 -46.59 44.55 -20.89
N TRP A 1156 -45.69 43.87 -21.57
CA TRP A 1156 -44.29 44.22 -21.73
C TRP A 1156 -44.00 44.64 -23.17
N ARG A 1157 -42.96 45.47 -23.33
CA ARG A 1157 -42.40 45.86 -24.62
C ARG A 1157 -40.88 45.78 -24.53
N ASP A 1158 -40.28 45.20 -25.56
CA ASP A 1158 -38.83 45.17 -25.76
C ASP A 1158 -38.47 46.23 -26.81
N ASP A 1159 -37.50 47.09 -26.48
CA ASP A 1159 -36.98 48.14 -27.34
C ASP A 1159 -35.45 47.90 -27.54
N PRO A 1160 -34.90 47.91 -28.77
CA PRO A 1160 -33.46 47.70 -28.98
C PRO A 1160 -32.64 48.85 -28.40
N VAL A 1161 -31.49 48.53 -27.79
CA VAL A 1161 -30.60 49.52 -27.17
C VAL A 1161 -29.49 49.92 -28.13
N VAL A 1162 -29.43 51.20 -28.45
CA VAL A 1162 -28.38 51.80 -29.29
C VAL A 1162 -27.29 52.40 -28.41
N ALA A 1163 -26.03 52.36 -28.88
CA ALA A 1163 -24.90 52.95 -28.17
C ALA A 1163 -25.07 54.46 -27.95
N ALA A 1164 -24.80 54.92 -26.73
CA ALA A 1164 -24.72 56.34 -26.42
C ALA A 1164 -23.57 57.00 -27.21
N THR A 1165 -23.86 58.13 -27.83
CA THR A 1165 -22.88 58.98 -28.51
C THR A 1165 -22.16 59.89 -27.52
N GLN A 1166 -20.94 60.34 -27.83
CA GLN A 1166 -20.20 61.31 -26.97
C GLN A 1166 -20.87 62.70 -26.89
N GLN A 1167 -21.94 62.94 -27.63
CA GLN A 1167 -22.75 64.15 -27.58
C GLN A 1167 -23.92 63.95 -26.61
N ALA A 1168 -23.89 64.60 -25.45
CA ALA A 1168 -24.96 64.60 -24.46
C ALA A 1168 -26.07 65.59 -24.84
N LEU A 1169 -26.77 65.33 -25.95
CA LEU A 1169 -27.90 66.13 -26.41
C LEU A 1169 -29.21 65.59 -25.81
N LEU A 1170 -30.05 66.49 -25.30
CA LEU A 1170 -31.42 66.14 -24.91
C LEU A 1170 -32.26 65.82 -26.16
N PRO A 1171 -33.21 64.87 -26.10
CA PRO A 1171 -34.07 64.54 -27.24
C PRO A 1171 -34.92 65.75 -27.66
N GLU A 1172 -35.26 65.85 -28.94
CA GLU A 1172 -36.16 66.92 -29.44
C GLU A 1172 -37.61 66.77 -28.94
N VAL A 1173 -37.96 65.57 -28.46
CA VAL A 1173 -39.23 65.26 -27.80
C VAL A 1173 -39.05 65.18 -26.27
N PRO A 1174 -40.09 65.47 -25.46
CA PRO A 1174 -40.01 65.34 -24.01
C PRO A 1174 -39.55 63.94 -23.60
N ALA A 1175 -38.41 63.87 -22.91
CA ALA A 1175 -37.88 62.62 -22.37
C ALA A 1175 -38.82 62.05 -21.31
N TRP A 1176 -38.94 60.72 -21.26
CA TRP A 1176 -39.73 60.03 -20.25
C TRP A 1176 -38.83 59.46 -19.17
N ALA A 1177 -39.19 59.65 -17.90
CA ALA A 1177 -38.57 58.91 -16.81
C ALA A 1177 -39.17 57.50 -16.78
N GLN A 1178 -38.34 56.49 -17.04
CA GLN A 1178 -38.78 55.09 -17.06
C GLN A 1178 -37.84 54.19 -16.29
N GLU A 1179 -38.41 53.18 -15.67
CA GLU A 1179 -37.68 52.01 -15.17
C GLU A 1179 -37.92 50.84 -16.13
N GLY A 1180 -36.89 50.02 -16.32
CA GLY A 1180 -36.94 48.85 -17.18
C GLY A 1180 -35.80 47.90 -16.87
N TYR A 1181 -35.71 46.83 -17.65
CA TYR A 1181 -34.67 45.81 -17.53
C TYR A 1181 -33.82 45.81 -18.78
N LEU A 1182 -32.50 45.78 -18.60
CA LEU A 1182 -31.55 45.55 -19.67
C LEU A 1182 -31.30 44.04 -19.79
N ARG A 1183 -31.46 43.50 -21.00
CA ARG A 1183 -31.29 42.07 -21.31
C ARG A 1183 -30.42 41.85 -22.54
N LEU A 1184 -29.79 40.69 -22.61
CA LEU A 1184 -29.04 40.22 -23.79
C LEU A 1184 -29.85 39.14 -24.52
N ALA A 1185 -30.38 39.44 -25.70
CA ALA A 1185 -30.99 38.41 -26.54
C ALA A 1185 -29.87 37.60 -27.24
N PRO A 1186 -29.90 36.26 -27.18
CA PRO A 1186 -28.97 35.46 -27.97
C PRO A 1186 -29.20 35.74 -29.47
N GLU A 1187 -28.13 35.80 -30.27
CA GLU A 1187 -28.26 35.88 -31.73
C GLU A 1187 -29.13 34.71 -32.22
N ALA A 1188 -30.14 35.01 -33.03
CA ALA A 1188 -30.96 34.00 -33.66
C ALA A 1188 -30.05 33.16 -34.58
N ARG A 1189 -29.60 31.99 -34.12
CA ARG A 1189 -29.04 30.98 -35.04
C ARG A 1189 -30.15 30.64 -36.03
N GLU A 1190 -29.92 30.96 -37.30
CA GLU A 1190 -30.81 30.56 -38.39
C GLU A 1190 -31.15 29.08 -38.22
N ALA A 1191 -32.45 28.79 -38.13
CA ALA A 1191 -32.92 27.42 -38.17
C ALA A 1191 -32.33 26.74 -39.42
N PRO A 1192 -31.92 25.45 -39.36
CA PRO A 1192 -31.54 24.73 -40.57
C PRO A 1192 -32.70 24.87 -41.54
N GLN A 1193 -32.45 25.49 -42.71
CA GLN A 1193 -33.46 25.53 -43.75
C GLN A 1193 -33.83 24.08 -44.06
N ASP A 1194 -35.07 23.71 -43.75
CA ASP A 1194 -35.66 22.47 -44.22
C ASP A 1194 -35.45 22.42 -45.73
N GLY A 1195 -34.60 21.50 -46.17
CA GLY A 1195 -34.40 21.18 -47.58
C GLY A 1195 -35.72 20.72 -48.14
N GLY A 1196 -36.44 21.64 -48.76
CA GLY A 1196 -37.63 21.35 -49.53
C GLY A 1196 -37.31 20.30 -50.57
N THR A 1197 -38.07 19.21 -50.52
CA THR A 1197 -38.23 18.26 -51.61
C THR A 1197 -38.52 18.99 -52.92
N GLY A 1198 -37.62 18.80 -53.89
CA GLY A 1198 -37.80 19.02 -55.32
C GLY A 1198 -36.92 18.01 -56.05
#